data_AF-A0AA36IL68-F1
#
_entry.id   AF-A0AA36IL68-F1
#
_cell.length_a   1.000
_cell.length_b   1.000
_cell.length_c   1.000
_cell.angle_alpha   90.00
_cell.angle_beta   90.00
_cell.angle_gamma   90.00
#
_symmetry.space_group_name_H-M   'P 1'
#
loop_
_entity.id
_entity.type
_entity.pdbx_description
1 polymer ?
#
loop_
_entity_poly.entity_id
_entity_poly.type
_entity_poly.pdbx_seq_one_letter_code
_entity_poly.pdbx_strand_id
1 'polypeptide(L)'
;MAVRFSRLGRCWRGRLAGPRWLRGLAAPLHARQPLIPGVARGVAPGVARHYAGVTGLPGAQAVMEENLADSVLMVEPKGFCSNEETMQDNSFMGTLSEPMTKEQLQEVVHAEWQGLGDLLREAGVEVLTATAKGLPDEVFPNNWFSTHGDGQLVIYPMKVPSRAAEIRPDIVERVRKEFDLAEPIYNLSEWAKSGVALEGTGSLVLDRYNRTAYVALSKRADKNLAEVWAKEMGYELVTFKAKDRQGKAIYHTNVMLSVNVNFAVICPEAIPDPQELRAVYAALKKSMKVIVPVTMEQLENFACNCLQLRGQQGTVLAISEAGWKSLDDSQRAVLQNCVDRVVAAPVPMLEKLGGGSVRCMVAELFKRRAQLPEKSSQRNLNLCESEHGRLELVIVHEPGLEVDAVMPWTLDTMKVDECFNRVHLKQQHRGLTSLLKTRGAQVVHVRDLLTEVSHQGEEVRKELFESVWGKEFVAGQNLENLHVDQLVGGLSRECMQFDQPPLMNLFFMRDPIFSVPGGWAVLARPYFPIRFRESQLMHAVFRLHPSLKGVKLYDGLMDDPEVTIEGGDVLVADRETVLVGVSQRTNERGADRLAEFLFARTPVKRVVKVFIPKQRAFMHLDTLFTFVDRGTVLTMPYFWSKPEVYAEVARRANLLNEKMGSEQRQNVEEWVKEPPRIEVMLKGNPTPKKYKHAMTGLQAEGIIDKALFVCGAEGTFPSPEAHVSAALTEQWNDAANVFCLSPGTVVAYKWCTRTIAHLEDNGIDVLELDGVELMKGRGGARCMTFPMRRALSLEGV
;
A
#
# COMPACT_ATOMS: atom_id res chain seq x y z
N MET A 1 -22.10 -10.37 -46.04
CA MET A 1 -22.11 -9.73 -47.38
C MET A 1 -20.97 -8.73 -47.42
N ALA A 2 -20.05 -8.90 -48.35
CA ALA A 2 -18.85 -8.09 -48.54
C ALA A 2 -19.18 -6.73 -49.17
N VAL A 3 -18.49 -5.66 -48.76
CA VAL A 3 -18.17 -4.53 -49.64
C VAL A 3 -16.74 -4.05 -49.37
N ARG A 4 -15.91 -4.20 -50.41
CA ARG A 4 -14.58 -3.62 -50.60
C ARG A 4 -14.71 -2.10 -50.75
N PHE A 5 -13.70 -1.35 -50.31
CA PHE A 5 -13.11 -0.31 -51.17
C PHE A 5 -11.60 -0.24 -50.99
N SER A 6 -10.92 -0.54 -52.09
CA SER A 6 -9.52 -0.31 -52.35
C SER A 6 -9.34 1.08 -52.98
N ARG A 7 -8.13 1.64 -52.78
CA ARG A 7 -7.36 2.57 -53.64
C ARG A 7 -6.84 3.77 -52.84
N LEU A 8 -5.53 3.78 -52.60
CA LEU A 8 -4.58 4.60 -53.37
C LEU A 8 -3.17 4.35 -52.83
N GLY A 9 -2.34 3.74 -53.67
CA GLY A 9 -0.91 3.61 -53.43
C GLY A 9 -0.13 4.69 -54.16
N ARG A 10 1.09 4.91 -53.65
CA ARG A 10 2.27 5.55 -54.27
C ARG A 10 2.23 7.07 -54.38
N CYS A 11 3.10 7.72 -53.61
CA CYS A 11 4.22 8.48 -54.16
C CYS A 11 5.24 8.80 -53.05
N TRP A 12 6.46 9.16 -53.46
CA TRP A 12 7.62 9.59 -52.68
C TRP A 12 8.56 8.50 -52.11
N ARG A 13 9.44 8.03 -53.01
CA ARG A 13 10.85 7.79 -52.66
C ARG A 13 11.64 9.08 -52.93
N GLY A 14 12.39 9.55 -51.93
CA GLY A 14 13.38 10.61 -52.07
C GLY A 14 14.38 10.53 -50.91
N ARG A 15 15.66 10.34 -51.24
CA ARG A 15 16.79 10.14 -50.32
C ARG A 15 17.10 11.42 -49.55
N LEU A 16 17.53 11.30 -48.28
CA LEU A 16 18.62 12.10 -47.70
C LEU A 16 19.25 11.32 -46.53
N ALA A 17 20.56 11.49 -46.37
CA ALA A 17 21.49 10.59 -45.69
C ALA A 17 21.52 10.78 -44.17
N GLY A 18 21.50 9.66 -43.42
CA GLY A 18 21.90 9.62 -42.01
C GLY A 18 23.41 9.33 -41.86
N PRO A 19 24.13 9.97 -40.92
CA PRO A 19 25.54 9.69 -40.69
C PRO A 19 25.76 8.27 -40.18
N ARG A 20 26.76 7.61 -40.78
CA ARG A 20 27.43 6.40 -40.29
C ARG A 20 27.96 6.66 -38.88
N TRP A 21 27.52 5.92 -37.86
CA TRP A 21 28.35 5.29 -36.81
C TRP A 21 27.45 4.38 -35.98
N LEU A 22 27.39 3.10 -36.38
CA LEU A 22 27.25 1.88 -35.55
C LEU A 22 27.04 0.71 -36.51
N ARG A 23 28.14 0.32 -37.16
CA ARG A 23 28.25 -0.99 -37.81
C ARG A 23 28.70 -2.00 -36.76
N GLY A 24 28.01 -3.13 -36.74
CA GLY A 24 28.45 -4.39 -36.12
C GLY A 24 27.45 -4.85 -35.06
N LEU A 25 26.69 -5.93 -35.22
CA LEU A 25 26.73 -7.05 -36.15
C LEU A 25 25.30 -7.59 -36.33
N ALA A 26 24.85 -7.71 -37.59
CA ALA A 26 23.88 -8.73 -38.01
C ALA A 26 24.61 -10.09 -38.03
N ALA A 27 24.04 -11.29 -37.89
CA ALA A 27 22.71 -11.87 -38.16
C ALA A 27 22.70 -13.29 -37.52
N PRO A 28 21.81 -14.25 -37.86
CA PRO A 28 20.40 -14.20 -38.24
C PRO A 28 19.50 -15.10 -37.36
N LEU A 29 18.20 -14.80 -37.37
CA LEU A 29 17.12 -15.69 -36.96
C LEU A 29 17.05 -16.91 -37.89
N HIS A 30 17.21 -18.11 -37.34
CA HIS A 30 16.61 -19.31 -37.91
C HIS A 30 15.76 -20.04 -36.86
N ALA A 31 14.49 -20.17 -37.19
CA ALA A 31 13.52 -20.97 -36.49
C ALA A 31 13.93 -22.45 -36.47
N ARG A 32 13.94 -23.04 -35.28
CA ARG A 32 13.60 -24.44 -34.98
C ARG A 32 13.36 -24.53 -33.47
N GLN A 33 12.13 -24.84 -33.07
CA GLN A 33 11.89 -25.44 -31.75
C GLN A 33 12.74 -26.69 -31.61
N PRO A 34 13.19 -26.99 -30.39
CA PRO A 34 12.70 -28.23 -29.81
C PRO A 34 12.19 -28.08 -28.38
N LEU A 35 11.20 -28.92 -28.10
CA LEU A 35 10.74 -29.47 -26.83
C LEU A 35 11.75 -29.38 -25.67
N ILE A 36 11.21 -29.04 -24.51
CA ILE A 36 11.82 -29.03 -23.17
C ILE A 36 12.47 -30.41 -22.87
N PRO A 37 13.76 -30.44 -22.48
CA PRO A 37 14.26 -31.53 -21.65
C PRO A 37 15.19 -31.02 -20.52
N GLY A 38 15.00 -31.57 -19.32
CA GLY A 38 16.03 -31.53 -18.27
C GLY A 38 15.67 -30.70 -17.04
N VAL A 39 14.73 -31.21 -16.24
CA VAL A 39 14.77 -31.04 -14.79
C VAL A 39 15.98 -31.85 -14.28
N ALA A 40 16.66 -31.30 -13.26
CA ALA A 40 17.82 -31.85 -12.55
C ALA A 40 19.18 -31.72 -13.27
N ARG A 41 19.92 -30.64 -12.94
CA ARG A 41 21.36 -30.66 -12.59
C ARG A 41 21.81 -29.29 -12.07
N GLY A 42 22.20 -29.27 -10.79
CA GLY A 42 23.16 -28.36 -10.15
C GLY A 42 23.05 -26.86 -10.44
N VAL A 43 22.41 -26.12 -9.53
CA VAL A 43 22.56 -24.65 -9.48
C VAL A 43 23.99 -24.34 -9.03
N ALA A 44 24.76 -23.70 -9.90
CA ALA A 44 26.11 -23.23 -9.56
C ALA A 44 26.05 -22.12 -8.47
N PRO A 45 27.08 -21.96 -7.60
CA PRO A 45 27.06 -21.09 -6.42
C PRO A 45 26.93 -19.57 -6.69
N GLY A 46 26.72 -19.15 -7.94
CA GLY A 46 26.65 -17.73 -8.35
C GLY A 46 25.25 -17.14 -8.43
N VAL A 47 24.18 -17.93 -8.33
CA VAL A 47 22.79 -17.43 -8.50
C VAL A 47 22.22 -16.80 -7.22
N ALA A 48 22.77 -17.14 -6.05
CA ALA A 48 22.34 -16.59 -4.76
C ALA A 48 22.61 -15.07 -4.62
N ARG A 49 23.54 -14.50 -5.39
CA ARG A 49 23.86 -13.05 -5.32
C ARG A 49 22.98 -12.16 -6.19
N HIS A 50 22.24 -12.70 -7.16
CA HIS A 50 21.38 -11.87 -8.03
C HIS A 50 20.00 -11.58 -7.41
N TYR A 51 19.58 -12.36 -6.40
CA TYR A 51 18.31 -12.16 -5.68
C TYR A 51 18.46 -11.41 -4.35
N ALA A 52 19.66 -11.32 -3.78
CA ALA A 52 19.94 -10.49 -2.60
C ALA A 52 19.81 -8.97 -2.85
N GLY A 53 19.74 -8.55 -4.12
CA GLY A 53 19.59 -7.13 -4.49
C GLY A 53 18.14 -6.62 -4.51
N VAL A 54 17.13 -7.50 -4.44
CA VAL A 54 15.70 -7.11 -4.46
C VAL A 54 15.11 -7.06 -3.04
N THR A 55 15.73 -7.74 -2.08
CA THR A 55 15.36 -7.73 -0.65
C THR A 55 16.18 -6.72 0.18
N GLY A 56 17.11 -5.99 -0.44
CA GLY A 56 18.03 -5.06 0.23
C GLY A 56 17.49 -3.65 0.51
N LEU A 57 16.17 -3.45 0.62
CA LEU A 57 15.60 -2.21 1.16
C LEU A 57 15.15 -2.50 2.62
N PRO A 58 15.86 -1.98 3.65
CA PRO A 58 15.58 -2.24 5.07
C PRO A 58 14.17 -1.88 5.58
N GLY A 59 13.23 -1.43 4.73
CA GLY A 59 11.84 -1.13 5.09
C GLY A 59 10.77 -1.98 4.38
N ALA A 60 11.04 -2.56 3.21
CA ALA A 60 10.03 -3.30 2.44
C ALA A 60 9.65 -4.63 3.11
N GLN A 61 10.63 -5.29 3.72
CA GLN A 61 10.45 -6.53 4.45
C GLN A 61 9.61 -6.33 5.72
N ALA A 62 9.85 -5.26 6.48
CA ALA A 62 9.10 -4.95 7.71
C ALA A 62 7.59 -4.69 7.47
N VAL A 63 7.22 -3.98 6.39
CA VAL A 63 5.81 -3.74 6.04
C VAL A 63 5.13 -4.97 5.44
N MET A 64 5.87 -5.77 4.69
CA MET A 64 5.36 -7.04 4.22
C MET A 64 5.06 -8.00 5.39
N GLU A 65 5.93 -8.03 6.40
CA GLU A 65 5.76 -8.80 7.64
C GLU A 65 4.54 -8.35 8.47
N GLU A 66 4.00 -7.13 8.28
CA GLU A 66 2.73 -6.70 8.93
C GLU A 66 1.49 -7.44 8.40
N ASN A 67 1.66 -8.33 7.44
CA ASN A 67 0.63 -9.24 6.94
C ASN A 67 0.82 -10.66 7.47
N LEU A 68 1.78 -10.88 8.37
CA LEU A 68 1.94 -12.13 9.12
C LEU A 68 1.12 -12.05 10.40
N ALA A 69 0.46 -13.14 10.74
CA ALA A 69 -0.12 -13.29 12.06
C ALA A 69 1.00 -13.47 13.09
N ASP A 70 0.91 -12.77 14.21
CA ASP A 70 1.73 -12.98 15.40
C ASP A 70 1.07 -13.94 16.39
N SER A 71 -0.19 -14.31 16.12
CA SER A 71 -1.04 -15.08 16.99
C SER A 71 -1.72 -16.20 16.19
N VAL A 72 -1.88 -17.38 16.80
CA VAL A 72 -2.57 -18.52 16.21
C VAL A 72 -3.53 -19.18 17.20
N LEU A 73 -4.60 -19.79 16.67
CA LEU A 73 -5.47 -20.69 17.42
C LEU A 73 -5.13 -22.14 17.11
N MET A 74 -5.02 -22.95 18.17
CA MET A 74 -4.94 -24.40 18.11
C MET A 74 -6.09 -25.04 18.90
N VAL A 75 -6.63 -26.16 18.42
CA VAL A 75 -7.71 -26.89 19.08
C VAL A 75 -7.20 -28.25 19.55
N GLU A 76 -7.52 -28.63 20.78
CA GLU A 76 -7.06 -29.88 21.39
C GLU A 76 -7.58 -31.12 20.62
N PRO A 77 -6.77 -32.19 20.43
CA PRO A 77 -7.15 -33.35 19.63
C PRO A 77 -7.89 -34.46 20.42
N LYS A 78 -8.71 -34.14 21.43
CA LYS A 78 -9.31 -35.13 22.36
C LYS A 78 -10.19 -36.22 21.70
N GLY A 79 -10.73 -35.93 20.52
CA GLY A 79 -11.55 -36.85 19.73
C GLY A 79 -10.79 -37.58 18.62
N PHE A 80 -9.51 -37.26 18.44
CA PHE A 80 -8.78 -37.57 17.22
C PHE A 80 -8.70 -39.06 16.91
N CYS A 81 -9.13 -39.40 15.70
CA CYS A 81 -8.98 -40.72 15.10
C CYS A 81 -9.05 -40.60 13.58
N SER A 82 -8.73 -41.68 12.88
CA SER A 82 -8.97 -41.73 11.44
C SER A 82 -10.47 -41.57 11.16
N ASN A 83 -10.85 -40.56 10.38
CA ASN A 83 -12.24 -40.29 10.01
C ASN A 83 -12.60 -40.97 8.68
N GLU A 84 -13.49 -41.96 8.73
CA GLU A 84 -13.92 -42.73 7.56
C GLU A 84 -14.60 -41.88 6.48
N GLU A 85 -15.30 -40.80 6.86
CA GLU A 85 -15.99 -39.92 5.91
C GLU A 85 -15.00 -39.10 5.07
N THR A 86 -13.86 -38.70 5.65
CA THR A 86 -12.84 -37.89 4.98
C THR A 86 -11.78 -38.73 4.28
N MET A 87 -11.52 -39.96 4.73
CA MET A 87 -10.59 -40.89 4.05
C MET A 87 -10.97 -41.15 2.59
N GLN A 88 -12.26 -41.08 2.24
CA GLN A 88 -12.74 -41.35 0.88
C GLN A 88 -12.15 -40.36 -0.15
N ASP A 89 -11.91 -39.12 0.24
CA ASP A 89 -11.40 -38.07 -0.65
C ASP A 89 -10.04 -37.48 -0.24
N ASN A 90 -9.49 -37.85 0.93
CA ASN A 90 -8.14 -37.49 1.35
C ASN A 90 -7.14 -38.65 1.12
N SER A 91 -6.32 -38.57 0.06
CA SER A 91 -5.29 -39.58 -0.25
C SER A 91 -4.07 -39.56 0.69
N PHE A 92 -3.98 -38.59 1.60
CA PHE A 92 -2.86 -38.45 2.53
C PHE A 92 -3.11 -39.13 3.89
N MET A 93 -4.31 -39.68 4.11
CA MET A 93 -4.62 -40.46 5.31
C MET A 93 -4.18 -41.93 5.11
N GLY A 94 -3.48 -42.47 6.11
CA GLY A 94 -2.99 -43.84 6.15
C GLY A 94 -3.58 -44.67 7.29
N THR A 95 -3.15 -45.93 7.39
CA THR A 95 -3.53 -46.87 8.45
C THR A 95 -2.35 -47.17 9.39
N LEU A 96 -2.64 -47.49 10.64
CA LEU A 96 -1.61 -47.92 11.59
C LEU A 96 -1.10 -49.33 11.22
N SER A 97 0.22 -49.52 11.31
CA SER A 97 0.87 -50.81 11.09
C SER A 97 0.74 -51.74 12.30
N GLU A 98 0.60 -51.17 13.50
CA GLU A 98 0.39 -51.89 14.76
C GLU A 98 -0.87 -51.36 15.45
N PRO A 99 -1.68 -52.24 16.07
CA PRO A 99 -2.89 -51.82 16.77
C PRO A 99 -2.53 -51.02 18.03
N MET A 100 -2.93 -49.75 18.06
CA MET A 100 -2.88 -48.90 19.26
C MET A 100 -4.26 -48.86 19.92
N THR A 101 -4.31 -48.80 21.24
CA THR A 101 -5.54 -48.47 21.97
C THR A 101 -5.91 -47.00 21.73
N LYS A 102 -7.20 -46.66 21.93
CA LYS A 102 -7.67 -45.27 21.77
C LYS A 102 -6.96 -44.34 22.75
N GLU A 103 -6.70 -44.80 23.97
CA GLU A 103 -6.03 -44.06 25.03
C GLU A 103 -4.58 -43.75 24.65
N GLN A 104 -3.84 -44.74 24.15
CA GLN A 104 -2.46 -44.54 23.68
C GLN A 104 -2.40 -43.58 22.49
N LEU A 105 -3.34 -43.70 21.54
CA LEU A 105 -3.40 -42.78 20.40
C LEU A 105 -3.63 -41.34 20.88
N GLN A 106 -4.58 -41.16 21.80
CA GLN A 106 -4.90 -39.84 22.38
C GLN A 106 -3.70 -39.22 23.12
N GLU A 107 -2.96 -40.03 23.88
CA GLU A 107 -1.75 -39.57 24.58
C GLU A 107 -0.68 -39.08 23.59
N VAL A 108 -0.42 -39.85 22.52
CA VAL A 108 0.59 -39.50 21.51
C VAL A 108 0.20 -38.23 20.74
N VAL A 109 -1.04 -38.14 20.23
CA VAL A 109 -1.46 -36.97 19.44
C VAL A 109 -1.60 -35.71 20.29
N HIS A 110 -1.96 -35.84 21.58
CA HIS A 110 -1.93 -34.73 22.50
C HIS A 110 -0.49 -34.22 22.74
N ALA A 111 0.47 -35.13 22.89
CA ALA A 111 1.88 -34.76 23.02
C ALA A 111 2.43 -34.07 21.76
N GLU A 112 2.10 -34.56 20.55
CA GLU A 112 2.46 -33.92 19.27
C GLU A 112 1.87 -32.50 19.16
N TRP A 113 0.57 -32.36 19.48
CA TRP A 113 -0.13 -31.07 19.48
C TRP A 113 0.47 -30.09 20.48
N GLN A 114 0.74 -30.55 21.71
CA GLN A 114 1.35 -29.72 22.75
C GLN A 114 2.77 -29.29 22.34
N GLY A 115 3.56 -30.22 21.79
CA GLY A 115 4.92 -29.95 21.32
C GLY A 115 4.97 -28.87 20.22
N LEU A 116 4.04 -28.90 19.26
CA LEU A 116 3.92 -27.81 18.27
C LEU A 116 3.62 -26.47 18.96
N GLY A 117 2.66 -26.44 19.89
CA GLY A 117 2.30 -25.23 20.61
C GLY A 117 3.47 -24.65 21.40
N ASP A 118 4.27 -25.49 22.05
CA ASP A 118 5.42 -25.06 22.84
C ASP A 118 6.56 -24.53 21.95
N LEU A 119 6.84 -25.18 20.81
CA LEU A 119 7.83 -24.70 19.85
C LEU A 119 7.45 -23.33 19.24
N LEU A 120 6.16 -23.11 18.95
CA LEU A 120 5.66 -21.83 18.45
C LEU A 120 5.79 -20.73 19.51
N ARG A 121 5.43 -21.01 20.77
CA ARG A 121 5.62 -20.07 21.90
C ARG A 121 7.08 -19.73 22.11
N GLU A 122 7.98 -20.71 22.02
CA GLU A 122 9.42 -20.50 22.13
C GLU A 122 9.97 -19.63 20.99
N ALA A 123 9.35 -19.72 19.80
CA ALA A 123 9.64 -18.84 18.67
C ALA A 123 9.00 -17.43 18.81
N GLY A 124 8.28 -17.18 19.90
CA GLY A 124 7.66 -15.89 20.20
C GLY A 124 6.34 -15.65 19.47
N VAL A 125 5.66 -16.71 19.02
CA VAL A 125 4.29 -16.64 18.47
C VAL A 125 3.29 -16.81 19.61
N GLU A 126 2.24 -15.99 19.66
CA GLU A 126 1.15 -16.14 20.62
C GLU A 126 0.26 -17.34 20.24
N VAL A 127 0.10 -18.31 21.14
CA VAL A 127 -0.67 -19.54 20.88
C VAL A 127 -1.88 -19.63 21.80
N LEU A 128 -3.05 -19.35 21.25
CA LEU A 128 -4.34 -19.55 21.89
C LEU A 128 -4.79 -20.99 21.74
N THR A 129 -5.35 -21.57 22.79
CA THR A 129 -5.88 -22.93 22.77
C THR A 129 -7.39 -22.96 23.00
N ALA A 130 -8.05 -23.98 22.45
CA ALA A 130 -9.45 -24.26 22.69
C ALA A 130 -9.69 -25.74 22.99
N THR A 131 -10.65 -26.01 23.87
CA THR A 131 -11.05 -27.38 24.25
C THR A 131 -11.87 -28.04 23.15
N ALA A 132 -11.58 -29.30 22.87
CA ALA A 132 -12.30 -30.12 21.87
C ALA A 132 -13.73 -30.48 22.31
N LYS A 133 -14.64 -30.74 21.36
CA LYS A 133 -15.91 -31.47 21.61
C LYS A 133 -15.73 -32.99 21.59
N GLY A 134 -14.61 -33.49 21.09
CA GLY A 134 -14.36 -34.92 20.91
C GLY A 134 -14.73 -35.43 19.51
N LEU A 135 -14.74 -34.54 18.49
CA LEU A 135 -14.88 -34.92 17.09
C LEU A 135 -13.50 -35.24 16.46
N PRO A 136 -13.45 -36.06 15.39
CA PRO A 136 -12.21 -36.69 14.95
C PRO A 136 -11.16 -35.74 14.36
N ASP A 137 -11.58 -34.64 13.71
CA ASP A 137 -10.65 -33.77 12.98
C ASP A 137 -10.62 -32.32 13.54
N GLU A 138 -11.13 -32.06 14.76
CA GLU A 138 -11.21 -30.71 15.36
C GLU A 138 -9.85 -30.00 15.48
N VAL A 139 -8.77 -30.78 15.49
CA VAL A 139 -7.38 -30.29 15.50
C VAL A 139 -7.04 -29.41 14.30
N PHE A 140 -7.88 -29.36 13.26
CA PHE A 140 -7.70 -28.53 12.06
C PHE A 140 -8.66 -27.33 11.99
N PRO A 141 -8.46 -26.28 12.81
CA PRO A 141 -9.35 -25.13 12.89
C PRO A 141 -9.36 -24.24 11.65
N ASN A 142 -8.26 -24.22 10.90
CA ASN A 142 -8.03 -23.35 9.74
C ASN A 142 -9.01 -23.61 8.57
N ASN A 143 -9.68 -24.76 8.60
CA ASN A 143 -10.59 -25.23 7.57
C ASN A 143 -11.99 -24.62 7.70
N TRP A 144 -12.41 -24.24 8.91
CA TRP A 144 -13.79 -23.80 9.15
C TRP A 144 -13.92 -22.31 9.50
N PHE A 145 -12.83 -21.60 9.81
CA PHE A 145 -12.83 -20.14 9.87
C PHE A 145 -11.47 -19.51 9.50
N SER A 146 -11.48 -18.20 9.24
CA SER A 146 -10.27 -17.38 9.10
C SER A 146 -10.50 -15.96 9.63
N THR A 147 -9.41 -15.30 10.00
CA THR A 147 -9.40 -13.87 10.33
C THR A 147 -8.53 -13.10 9.35
N HIS A 148 -8.74 -11.79 9.25
CA HIS A 148 -8.10 -10.91 8.27
C HIS A 148 -7.69 -9.57 8.91
N GLY A 149 -6.62 -8.94 8.40
CA GLY A 149 -6.04 -7.73 9.00
C GLY A 149 -6.92 -6.46 8.89
N ASP A 150 -7.94 -6.49 8.03
CA ASP A 150 -9.01 -5.49 7.95
C ASP A 150 -10.11 -5.71 9.02
N GLY A 151 -9.94 -6.71 9.90
CA GLY A 151 -10.86 -7.02 10.98
C GLY A 151 -11.97 -7.99 10.60
N GLN A 152 -12.01 -8.50 9.36
CA GLN A 152 -13.04 -9.47 8.97
C GLN A 152 -12.78 -10.86 9.56
N LEU A 153 -13.86 -11.53 9.96
CA LEU A 153 -13.90 -12.95 10.32
C LEU A 153 -14.84 -13.68 9.36
N VAL A 154 -14.37 -14.78 8.78
CA VAL A 154 -15.14 -15.61 7.84
C VAL A 154 -15.33 -17.00 8.42
N ILE A 155 -16.56 -17.53 8.38
CA ILE A 155 -16.87 -18.93 8.69
C ILE A 155 -17.19 -19.64 7.38
N TYR A 156 -16.66 -20.86 7.20
CA TYR A 156 -16.67 -21.56 5.92
C TYR A 156 -17.59 -22.78 5.88
N PRO A 157 -18.17 -23.13 4.71
CA PRO A 157 -18.93 -24.35 4.54
C PRO A 157 -18.01 -25.56 4.38
N MET A 158 -18.21 -26.52 5.26
CA MET A 158 -17.50 -27.79 5.27
C MET A 158 -18.23 -28.82 4.43
N LYS A 159 -17.50 -29.63 3.65
CA LYS A 159 -18.12 -30.62 2.75
C LYS A 159 -18.85 -31.72 3.53
N VAL A 160 -18.22 -32.18 4.60
CA VAL A 160 -18.62 -33.39 5.33
C VAL A 160 -19.40 -32.99 6.60
N PRO A 161 -20.53 -33.65 6.94
CA PRO A 161 -21.32 -33.32 8.12
C PRO A 161 -20.54 -33.39 9.44
N SER A 162 -19.70 -34.42 9.62
CA SER A 162 -18.82 -34.54 10.80
C SER A 162 -17.90 -33.33 10.95
N ARG A 163 -17.33 -32.84 9.84
CA ARG A 163 -16.51 -31.61 9.79
C ARG A 163 -17.32 -30.34 10.03
N ALA A 164 -18.55 -30.25 9.53
CA ALA A 164 -19.42 -29.10 9.77
C ALA A 164 -19.81 -28.96 11.27
N ALA A 165 -19.91 -30.08 12.00
CA ALA A 165 -20.20 -30.09 13.44
C ALA A 165 -19.07 -29.52 14.31
N GLU A 166 -17.86 -29.39 13.74
CA GLU A 166 -16.69 -28.79 14.38
C GLU A 166 -16.75 -27.27 14.44
N ILE A 167 -17.65 -26.62 13.69
CA ILE A 167 -17.83 -25.17 13.78
C ILE A 167 -18.22 -24.82 15.22
N ARG A 168 -17.47 -23.88 15.82
CA ARG A 168 -17.60 -23.48 17.23
C ARG A 168 -17.95 -22.00 17.36
N PRO A 169 -19.25 -21.65 17.50
CA PRO A 169 -19.66 -20.26 17.71
C PRO A 169 -19.02 -19.60 18.94
N ASP A 170 -18.76 -20.37 20.00
CA ASP A 170 -18.11 -19.88 21.21
C ASP A 170 -16.63 -19.52 20.99
N ILE A 171 -15.90 -20.28 20.17
CA ILE A 171 -14.52 -19.94 19.78
C ILE A 171 -14.53 -18.71 18.89
N VAL A 172 -15.43 -18.64 17.90
CA VAL A 172 -15.58 -17.49 17.01
C VAL A 172 -15.81 -16.22 17.80
N GLU A 173 -16.75 -16.24 18.75
CA GLU A 173 -17.09 -15.07 19.54
C GLU A 173 -15.95 -14.66 20.49
N ARG A 174 -15.20 -15.63 21.04
CA ARG A 174 -14.01 -15.35 21.84
C ARG A 174 -12.93 -14.66 21.00
N VAL A 175 -12.58 -15.25 19.86
CA VAL A 175 -11.58 -14.69 18.92
C VAL A 175 -12.00 -13.30 18.47
N ARG A 176 -13.27 -13.11 18.11
CA ARG A 176 -13.80 -11.81 17.69
C ARG A 176 -13.58 -10.73 18.74
N LYS A 177 -13.85 -11.02 20.01
CA LYS A 177 -13.64 -10.08 21.12
C LYS A 177 -12.18 -9.83 21.42
N GLU A 178 -11.37 -10.89 21.53
CA GLU A 178 -9.96 -10.78 21.91
C GLU A 178 -9.11 -10.08 20.83
N PHE A 179 -9.52 -10.15 19.56
CA PHE A 179 -8.80 -9.58 18.42
C PHE A 179 -9.47 -8.33 17.81
N ASP A 180 -10.51 -7.79 18.46
CA ASP A 180 -11.26 -6.59 18.04
C ASP A 180 -11.77 -6.68 16.59
N LEU A 181 -12.35 -7.83 16.23
CA LEU A 181 -12.84 -8.10 14.88
C LEU A 181 -14.22 -7.48 14.63
N ALA A 182 -14.45 -7.06 13.39
CA ALA A 182 -15.64 -6.35 12.95
C ALA A 182 -16.89 -7.24 12.92
N GLU A 183 -18.04 -6.60 13.10
CA GLU A 183 -19.37 -7.16 12.84
C GLU A 183 -19.92 -6.56 11.53
N PRO A 184 -20.70 -7.31 10.73
CA PRO A 184 -21.11 -8.70 10.95
C PRO A 184 -20.03 -9.73 10.59
N ILE A 185 -20.04 -10.89 11.25
CA ILE A 185 -19.26 -12.07 10.82
C ILE A 185 -19.73 -12.54 9.43
N TYR A 186 -18.80 -12.73 8.50
CA TYR A 186 -19.14 -13.25 7.17
C TYR A 186 -19.33 -14.76 7.21
N ASN A 187 -20.56 -15.20 7.41
CA ASN A 187 -20.88 -16.61 7.59
C ASN A 187 -21.31 -17.28 6.27
N LEU A 188 -20.43 -18.11 5.73
CA LEU A 188 -20.68 -18.94 4.54
C LEU A 188 -21.06 -20.38 4.88
N SER A 189 -21.16 -20.76 6.16
CA SER A 189 -21.37 -22.17 6.57
C SER A 189 -22.66 -22.78 6.00
N GLU A 190 -23.68 -21.95 5.77
CA GLU A 190 -25.00 -22.37 5.29
C GLU A 190 -24.96 -22.97 3.87
N TRP A 191 -23.96 -22.61 3.05
CA TRP A 191 -23.78 -23.16 1.71
C TRP A 191 -23.54 -24.68 1.72
N ALA A 192 -23.08 -25.24 2.84
CA ALA A 192 -22.92 -26.69 3.01
C ALA A 192 -24.25 -27.44 2.84
N LYS A 193 -25.40 -26.82 3.18
CA LYS A 193 -26.73 -27.41 3.00
C LYS A 193 -27.09 -27.63 1.53
N SER A 194 -26.47 -26.86 0.63
CA SER A 194 -26.62 -26.97 -0.82
C SER A 194 -25.55 -27.88 -1.45
N GLY A 195 -24.74 -28.58 -0.64
CA GLY A 195 -23.65 -29.44 -1.11
C GLY A 195 -22.44 -28.67 -1.66
N VAL A 196 -22.35 -27.36 -1.39
CA VAL A 196 -21.23 -26.50 -1.81
C VAL A 196 -20.26 -26.37 -0.65
N ALA A 197 -18.95 -26.50 -0.92
CA ALA A 197 -17.91 -26.47 0.09
C ALA A 197 -16.76 -25.54 -0.31
N LEU A 198 -16.17 -24.88 0.68
CA LEU A 198 -14.96 -24.07 0.54
C LEU A 198 -14.26 -24.10 1.89
N GLU A 199 -13.46 -25.14 2.15
CA GLU A 199 -12.88 -25.44 3.47
C GLU A 199 -11.73 -24.49 3.84
N GLY A 200 -12.08 -23.23 4.08
CA GLY A 200 -11.24 -22.19 4.68
C GLY A 200 -9.87 -22.05 4.02
N THR A 201 -8.86 -21.80 4.86
CA THR A 201 -7.47 -21.61 4.38
C THR A 201 -6.77 -22.91 3.97
N GLY A 202 -7.43 -24.06 4.15
CA GLY A 202 -7.02 -25.32 3.51
C GLY A 202 -7.20 -25.25 2.00
N SER A 203 -8.37 -24.80 1.57
CA SER A 203 -8.73 -24.61 0.16
C SER A 203 -8.27 -23.26 -0.41
N LEU A 204 -8.22 -22.21 0.41
CA LEU A 204 -7.86 -20.84 0.03
C LEU A 204 -6.44 -20.49 0.49
N VAL A 205 -5.45 -20.64 -0.38
CA VAL A 205 -4.08 -20.18 -0.08
C VAL A 205 -3.97 -18.70 -0.47
N LEU A 206 -3.70 -17.84 0.51
CA LEU A 206 -3.81 -16.39 0.36
C LEU A 206 -2.44 -15.71 0.31
N ASP A 207 -2.16 -15.01 -0.78
CA ASP A 207 -1.15 -13.94 -0.82
C ASP A 207 -1.77 -12.66 -0.26
N ARG A 208 -1.77 -12.54 1.07
CA ARG A 208 -2.45 -11.43 1.77
C ARG A 208 -1.90 -10.06 1.37
N TYR A 209 -0.59 -9.97 1.13
CA TYR A 209 0.07 -8.71 0.78
C TYR A 209 -0.28 -8.20 -0.63
N ASN A 210 -0.38 -9.12 -1.61
CA ASN A 210 -0.71 -8.79 -3.00
C ASN A 210 -2.20 -8.94 -3.31
N ARG A 211 -3.01 -9.40 -2.35
CA ARG A 211 -4.45 -9.69 -2.50
C ARG A 211 -4.70 -10.66 -3.66
N THR A 212 -3.98 -11.79 -3.68
CA THR A 212 -4.22 -12.90 -4.62
C THR A 212 -4.60 -14.17 -3.87
N ALA A 213 -5.68 -14.83 -4.26
CA ALA A 213 -6.14 -16.09 -3.69
C ALA A 213 -5.91 -17.23 -4.69
N TYR A 214 -5.28 -18.30 -4.24
CA TYR A 214 -4.98 -19.49 -5.03
C TYR A 214 -5.86 -20.64 -4.58
N VAL A 215 -6.57 -21.27 -5.53
CA VAL A 215 -7.52 -22.34 -5.23
C VAL A 215 -7.37 -23.50 -6.21
N ALA A 216 -6.94 -24.64 -5.70
CA ALA A 216 -7.05 -25.93 -6.36
C ALA A 216 -8.50 -26.43 -6.24
N LEU A 217 -9.21 -26.50 -7.37
CA LEU A 217 -10.60 -26.93 -7.43
C LEU A 217 -10.72 -28.40 -7.06
N SER A 218 -11.59 -28.69 -6.08
CA SER A 218 -11.78 -30.02 -5.52
C SER A 218 -13.21 -30.20 -5.01
N LYS A 219 -13.54 -31.36 -4.44
CA LYS A 219 -14.84 -31.56 -3.76
C LYS A 219 -15.00 -30.69 -2.50
N ARG A 220 -13.92 -30.05 -2.03
CA ARG A 220 -13.85 -29.20 -0.83
C ARG A 220 -13.56 -27.73 -1.16
N ALA A 221 -13.56 -27.39 -2.45
CA ALA A 221 -13.29 -26.05 -2.97
C ALA A 221 -14.09 -25.80 -4.25
N ASP A 222 -15.29 -25.25 -4.09
CA ASP A 222 -16.16 -24.84 -5.19
C ASP A 222 -15.66 -23.55 -5.85
N LYS A 223 -15.69 -23.52 -7.18
CA LYS A 223 -15.21 -22.39 -7.97
C LYS A 223 -16.07 -21.14 -7.77
N ASN A 224 -17.39 -21.27 -7.83
CA ASN A 224 -18.30 -20.14 -7.79
C ASN A 224 -18.29 -19.49 -6.40
N LEU A 225 -18.25 -20.32 -5.35
CA LEU A 225 -18.13 -19.81 -3.99
C LEU A 225 -16.76 -19.14 -3.76
N ALA A 226 -15.68 -19.65 -4.34
CA ALA A 226 -14.38 -18.98 -4.30
C ALA A 226 -14.38 -17.63 -5.03
N GLU A 227 -15.10 -17.51 -6.17
CA GLU A 227 -15.29 -16.25 -6.89
C GLU A 227 -16.08 -15.22 -6.06
N VAL A 228 -17.16 -15.67 -5.39
CA VAL A 228 -17.93 -14.83 -4.45
C VAL A 228 -17.02 -14.36 -3.31
N TRP A 229 -16.31 -15.28 -2.66
CA TRP A 229 -15.38 -14.97 -1.58
C TRP A 229 -14.31 -13.96 -2.02
N ALA A 230 -13.69 -14.18 -3.19
CA ALA A 230 -12.64 -13.30 -3.68
C ALA A 230 -13.15 -11.90 -3.99
N LYS A 231 -14.38 -11.79 -4.54
CA LYS A 231 -15.03 -10.50 -4.78
C LYS A 231 -15.29 -9.73 -3.48
N GLU A 232 -15.91 -10.39 -2.49
CA GLU A 232 -16.26 -9.76 -1.20
C GLU A 232 -15.03 -9.38 -0.37
N MET A 233 -13.97 -10.20 -0.43
CA MET A 233 -12.74 -9.98 0.34
C MET A 233 -11.68 -9.13 -0.41
N GLY A 234 -11.96 -8.73 -1.66
CA GLY A 234 -11.08 -7.91 -2.48
C GLY A 234 -9.80 -8.60 -2.98
N TYR A 235 -9.89 -9.87 -3.39
CA TYR A 235 -8.78 -10.67 -3.91
C TYR A 235 -8.90 -10.94 -5.43
N GLU A 236 -7.77 -10.90 -6.15
CA GLU A 236 -7.64 -11.54 -7.46
C GLU A 236 -7.65 -13.07 -7.28
N LEU A 237 -8.51 -13.79 -7.99
CA LEU A 237 -8.64 -15.25 -7.87
C LEU A 237 -7.85 -15.99 -8.96
N VAL A 238 -7.05 -16.97 -8.57
CA VAL A 238 -6.33 -17.90 -9.46
C VAL A 238 -6.78 -19.33 -9.15
N THR A 239 -7.64 -19.88 -10.01
CA THR A 239 -8.13 -21.26 -9.89
C THR A 239 -7.39 -22.21 -10.80
N PHE A 240 -7.13 -23.44 -10.35
CA PHE A 240 -6.50 -24.50 -11.13
C PHE A 240 -6.94 -25.89 -10.64
N LYS A 241 -6.58 -26.94 -11.36
CA LYS A 241 -6.80 -28.33 -10.93
C LYS A 241 -5.48 -28.95 -10.51
N ALA A 242 -5.49 -29.68 -9.40
CA ALA A 242 -4.32 -30.38 -8.90
C ALA A 242 -4.60 -31.88 -8.70
N LYS A 243 -3.61 -32.72 -8.95
CA LYS A 243 -3.69 -34.19 -8.84
C LYS A 243 -2.52 -34.74 -8.05
N ASP A 244 -2.75 -35.82 -7.31
CA ASP A 244 -1.71 -36.60 -6.65
C ASP A 244 -1.04 -37.58 -7.63
N ARG A 245 -0.10 -38.39 -7.12
CA ARG A 245 0.67 -39.37 -7.90
C ARG A 245 -0.19 -40.47 -8.50
N GLN A 246 -1.35 -40.77 -7.92
CA GLN A 246 -2.33 -41.74 -8.42
C GLN A 246 -3.35 -41.09 -9.38
N GLY A 247 -3.23 -39.78 -9.64
CA GLY A 247 -4.11 -39.04 -10.54
C GLY A 247 -5.46 -38.63 -9.93
N LYS A 248 -5.64 -38.81 -8.62
CA LYS A 248 -6.82 -38.34 -7.86
C LYS A 248 -6.66 -36.86 -7.55
N ALA A 249 -7.77 -36.13 -7.47
CA ALA A 249 -7.74 -34.69 -7.18
C ALA A 249 -7.17 -34.43 -5.78
N ILE A 250 -6.23 -33.50 -5.67
CA ILE A 250 -5.76 -33.01 -4.37
C ILE A 250 -6.90 -32.24 -3.71
N TYR A 251 -7.17 -32.56 -2.44
CA TYR A 251 -8.37 -32.11 -1.75
C TYR A 251 -8.27 -30.66 -1.25
N HIS A 252 -7.07 -30.21 -0.83
CA HIS A 252 -6.79 -28.86 -0.35
C HIS A 252 -5.56 -28.25 -1.05
N THR A 253 -5.62 -26.95 -1.33
CA THR A 253 -4.55 -26.20 -2.00
C THR A 253 -3.29 -26.14 -1.13
N ASN A 254 -3.43 -26.01 0.19
CA ASN A 254 -2.31 -25.86 1.14
C ASN A 254 -1.40 -27.11 1.24
N VAL A 255 -1.81 -28.25 0.70
CA VAL A 255 -0.98 -29.46 0.62
C VAL A 255 0.02 -29.38 -0.52
N MET A 256 -0.26 -28.58 -1.55
CA MET A 256 0.58 -28.49 -2.75
C MET A 256 1.17 -27.10 -2.99
N LEU A 257 0.65 -26.06 -2.34
CA LEU A 257 1.09 -24.68 -2.46
C LEU A 257 1.04 -23.98 -1.10
N SER A 258 2.14 -23.34 -0.71
CA SER A 258 2.16 -22.33 0.35
C SER A 258 2.69 -21.03 -0.21
N VAL A 259 1.98 -19.94 0.09
CA VAL A 259 2.35 -18.58 -0.33
C VAL A 259 2.58 -17.76 0.92
N ASN A 260 3.82 -17.30 1.09
CA ASN A 260 4.28 -16.52 2.23
C ASN A 260 4.65 -15.11 1.77
N VAL A 261 5.27 -14.31 2.64
CA VAL A 261 5.55 -12.89 2.35
C VAL A 261 6.49 -12.76 1.15
N ASN A 262 7.67 -13.39 1.23
CA ASN A 262 8.79 -13.23 0.31
C ASN A 262 9.09 -14.50 -0.52
N PHE A 263 8.46 -15.63 -0.21
CA PHE A 263 8.61 -16.88 -0.96
C PHE A 263 7.29 -17.63 -1.11
N ALA A 264 7.28 -18.59 -2.03
CA ALA A 264 6.22 -19.58 -2.17
C ALA A 264 6.83 -20.97 -2.37
N VAL A 265 6.24 -21.98 -1.74
CA VAL A 265 6.61 -23.40 -1.91
C VAL A 265 5.53 -24.05 -2.75
N ILE A 266 5.88 -24.68 -3.87
CA ILE A 266 4.89 -25.23 -4.81
C ILE A 266 5.38 -26.56 -5.40
N CYS A 267 4.48 -27.54 -5.53
CA CYS A 267 4.73 -28.74 -6.33
C CYS A 267 4.21 -28.56 -7.77
N PRO A 268 5.07 -28.32 -8.77
CA PRO A 268 4.62 -28.03 -10.13
C PRO A 268 3.99 -29.26 -10.79
N GLU A 269 4.50 -30.44 -10.47
CA GLU A 269 4.04 -31.74 -10.99
C GLU A 269 2.57 -32.04 -10.63
N ALA A 270 2.07 -31.43 -9.55
CA ALA A 270 0.69 -31.60 -9.12
C ALA A 270 -0.30 -30.86 -10.02
N ILE A 271 0.13 -29.92 -10.87
CA ILE A 271 -0.74 -29.17 -11.80
C ILE A 271 -0.53 -29.71 -13.21
N PRO A 272 -1.35 -30.68 -13.69
CA PRO A 272 -1.11 -31.37 -14.95
C PRO A 272 -1.35 -30.48 -16.18
N ASP A 273 -2.17 -29.43 -16.07
CA ASP A 273 -2.44 -28.52 -17.18
C ASP A 273 -1.33 -27.45 -17.28
N PRO A 274 -0.56 -27.41 -18.39
CA PRO A 274 0.51 -26.44 -18.56
C PRO A 274 0.04 -24.98 -18.63
N GLN A 275 -1.20 -24.71 -19.04
CA GLN A 275 -1.76 -23.35 -19.06
C GLN A 275 -2.07 -22.87 -17.64
N GLU A 276 -2.71 -23.72 -16.83
CA GLU A 276 -3.00 -23.42 -15.43
C GLU A 276 -1.69 -23.25 -14.64
N LEU A 277 -0.70 -24.14 -14.83
CA LEU A 277 0.61 -24.03 -14.21
C LEU A 277 1.30 -22.71 -14.57
N ARG A 278 1.25 -22.30 -15.85
CA ARG A 278 1.80 -21.00 -16.28
C ARG A 278 1.07 -19.83 -15.64
N ALA A 279 -0.25 -19.90 -15.47
CA ALA A 279 -1.03 -18.84 -14.82
C ALA A 279 -0.65 -18.71 -13.34
N VAL A 280 -0.52 -19.82 -12.61
CA VAL A 280 -0.06 -19.83 -11.21
C VAL A 280 1.34 -19.22 -11.08
N TYR A 281 2.29 -19.66 -11.91
CA TYR A 281 3.64 -19.10 -11.92
C TYR A 281 3.69 -17.63 -12.33
N ALA A 282 2.85 -17.20 -13.28
CA ALA A 282 2.77 -15.79 -13.66
C ALA A 282 2.27 -14.93 -12.49
N ALA A 283 1.26 -15.39 -11.75
CA ALA A 283 0.77 -14.73 -10.55
C ALA A 283 1.83 -14.67 -9.44
N LEU A 284 2.53 -15.79 -9.16
CA LEU A 284 3.61 -15.84 -8.16
C LEU A 284 4.82 -14.98 -8.52
N LYS A 285 5.14 -14.85 -9.81
CA LYS A 285 6.20 -13.95 -10.29
C LYS A 285 5.79 -12.48 -10.23
N LYS A 286 4.52 -12.17 -10.54
CA LYS A 286 3.95 -10.81 -10.40
C LYS A 286 4.08 -10.32 -8.95
N SER A 287 4.00 -11.21 -7.97
CA SER A 287 4.20 -10.91 -6.55
C SER A 287 5.66 -10.88 -6.09
N MET A 288 6.63 -10.98 -7.01
CA MET A 288 8.08 -10.90 -6.75
C MET A 288 8.61 -11.92 -5.73
N LYS A 289 7.93 -13.06 -5.59
CA LYS A 289 8.29 -14.09 -4.61
C LYS A 289 9.41 -14.99 -5.12
N VAL A 290 10.26 -15.45 -4.20
CA VAL A 290 11.17 -16.57 -4.45
C VAL A 290 10.35 -17.85 -4.52
N ILE A 291 10.35 -18.52 -5.67
CA ILE A 291 9.60 -19.77 -5.86
C ILE A 291 10.51 -20.94 -5.55
N VAL A 292 10.13 -21.75 -4.56
CA VAL A 292 10.79 -22.99 -4.15
C VAL A 292 9.97 -24.16 -4.70
N PRO A 293 10.33 -24.72 -5.86
CA PRO A 293 9.66 -25.90 -6.40
C PRO A 293 10.02 -27.12 -5.56
N VAL A 294 9.04 -27.97 -5.26
CA VAL A 294 9.22 -29.27 -4.59
C VAL A 294 8.74 -30.41 -5.48
N THR A 295 9.22 -31.63 -5.22
CA THR A 295 8.82 -32.85 -5.93
C THR A 295 7.52 -33.43 -5.37
N MET A 296 6.91 -34.38 -6.08
CA MET A 296 5.77 -35.14 -5.56
C MET A 296 6.08 -35.87 -4.25
N GLU A 297 7.28 -36.43 -4.11
CA GLU A 297 7.71 -37.12 -2.88
C GLU A 297 7.80 -36.15 -1.69
N GLN A 298 8.29 -34.93 -1.93
CA GLN A 298 8.34 -33.88 -0.91
C GLN A 298 6.94 -33.39 -0.54
N LEU A 299 6.04 -33.26 -1.52
CA LEU A 299 4.63 -32.98 -1.29
C LEU A 299 3.95 -34.07 -0.44
N GLU A 300 4.22 -35.36 -0.72
CA GLU A 300 3.72 -36.51 0.05
C GLU A 300 4.22 -36.50 1.52
N ASN A 301 5.34 -35.83 1.78
CA ASN A 301 5.86 -35.56 3.13
C ASN A 301 5.46 -34.17 3.67
N PHE A 302 4.44 -33.52 3.10
CA PHE A 302 3.90 -32.23 3.53
C PHE A 302 4.86 -31.03 3.45
N ALA A 303 5.86 -31.04 2.56
CA ALA A 303 6.79 -29.92 2.41
C ALA A 303 6.12 -28.57 2.08
N CYS A 304 4.99 -28.59 1.35
CA CYS A 304 4.21 -27.39 1.06
C CYS A 304 3.27 -26.98 2.22
N ASN A 305 3.02 -27.83 3.21
CA ASN A 305 2.10 -27.54 4.31
C ASN A 305 2.79 -26.71 5.42
N CYS A 306 3.28 -25.54 5.02
CA CYS A 306 4.00 -24.62 5.88
C CYS A 306 3.37 -23.22 5.83
N LEU A 307 3.68 -22.41 6.84
CA LEU A 307 3.39 -20.98 6.81
C LEU A 307 4.46 -20.16 7.51
N GLN A 308 4.57 -18.91 7.09
CA GLN A 308 5.32 -17.90 7.79
C GLN A 308 4.43 -17.19 8.81
N LEU A 309 4.99 -16.91 9.99
CA LEU A 309 4.40 -16.23 11.13
C LEU A 309 5.35 -15.15 11.64
N ARG A 310 4.83 -14.25 12.47
CA ARG A 310 5.63 -13.24 13.18
C ARG A 310 5.89 -13.70 14.61
N GLY A 311 7.16 -13.89 14.95
CA GLY A 311 7.62 -14.09 16.31
C GLY A 311 8.16 -12.81 16.94
N GLN A 312 8.40 -12.82 18.26
CA GLN A 312 8.98 -11.69 18.99
C GLN A 312 10.38 -11.26 18.49
N GLN A 313 11.15 -12.19 17.93
CA GLN A 313 12.54 -11.97 17.48
C GLN A 313 12.70 -11.95 15.96
N GLY A 314 11.60 -11.96 15.19
CA GLY A 314 11.64 -12.01 13.74
C GLY A 314 10.59 -12.96 13.16
N THR A 315 10.74 -13.30 11.88
CA THR A 315 9.84 -14.18 11.15
C THR A 315 10.11 -15.66 11.45
N VAL A 316 9.03 -16.44 11.51
CA VAL A 316 9.06 -17.86 11.85
C VAL A 316 8.43 -18.66 10.72
N LEU A 317 9.14 -19.64 10.17
CA LEU A 317 8.55 -20.67 9.30
C LEU A 317 8.08 -21.84 10.16
N ALA A 318 6.77 -22.06 10.23
CA ALA A 318 6.19 -23.26 10.84
C ALA A 318 6.00 -24.34 9.76
N ILE A 319 6.62 -25.51 9.98
CA ILE A 319 6.60 -26.68 9.10
C ILE A 319 6.70 -27.95 9.94
N SER A 320 6.27 -29.11 9.43
CA SER A 320 6.54 -30.37 10.12
C SER A 320 7.98 -30.81 9.97
N GLU A 321 8.44 -31.65 10.89
CA GLU A 321 9.78 -32.23 10.84
C GLU A 321 9.95 -33.11 9.59
N ALA A 322 8.91 -33.87 9.20
CA ALA A 322 8.90 -34.66 7.97
C ALA A 322 9.02 -33.76 6.72
N GLY A 323 8.21 -32.71 6.64
CA GLY A 323 8.27 -31.74 5.54
C GLY A 323 9.65 -31.09 5.43
N TRP A 324 10.21 -30.64 6.55
CA TRP A 324 11.53 -30.01 6.58
C TRP A 324 12.67 -30.96 6.17
N LYS A 325 12.63 -32.21 6.65
CA LYS A 325 13.64 -33.23 6.33
C LYS A 325 13.55 -33.69 4.87
N SER A 326 12.37 -33.67 4.26
CA SER A 326 12.17 -34.07 2.86
C SER A 326 12.79 -33.09 1.85
N LEU A 327 12.96 -31.82 2.23
CA LEU A 327 13.60 -30.81 1.38
C LEU A 327 15.08 -31.16 1.13
N ASP A 328 15.63 -30.74 0.01
CA ASP A 328 17.08 -30.82 -0.22
C ASP A 328 17.82 -29.63 0.42
N ASP A 329 19.15 -29.71 0.46
CA ASP A 329 19.99 -28.67 1.07
C ASP A 329 19.82 -27.30 0.41
N SER A 330 19.56 -27.27 -0.90
CA SER A 330 19.38 -26.01 -1.64
C SER A 330 18.05 -25.35 -1.32
N GLN A 331 16.97 -26.13 -1.21
CA GLN A 331 15.64 -25.66 -0.83
C GLN A 331 15.66 -25.16 0.62
N ARG A 332 16.25 -25.91 1.55
CA ARG A 332 16.41 -25.48 2.96
C ARG A 332 17.20 -24.19 3.06
N ALA A 333 18.31 -24.06 2.34
CA ALA A 333 19.12 -22.85 2.34
C ALA A 333 18.34 -21.64 1.82
N VAL A 334 17.52 -21.80 0.78
CA VAL A 334 16.65 -20.71 0.29
C VAL A 334 15.64 -20.29 1.36
N LEU A 335 14.96 -21.25 2.00
CA LEU A 335 13.98 -20.95 3.04
C LEU A 335 14.63 -20.30 4.28
N GLN A 336 15.78 -20.79 4.72
CA GLN A 336 16.56 -20.21 5.84
C GLN A 336 17.04 -18.79 5.55
N ASN A 337 17.24 -18.42 4.28
CA ASN A 337 17.55 -17.03 3.91
C ASN A 337 16.30 -16.14 3.85
N CYS A 338 15.10 -16.71 3.85
CA CYS A 338 13.84 -15.97 3.77
C CYS A 338 13.19 -15.74 5.14
N VAL A 339 13.60 -16.46 6.19
CA VAL A 339 13.04 -16.39 7.54
C VAL A 339 14.13 -16.37 8.61
N ASP A 340 13.84 -15.79 9.77
CA ASP A 340 14.80 -15.69 10.86
C ASP A 340 14.89 -17.00 11.67
N ARG A 341 13.76 -17.72 11.80
CA ARG A 341 13.69 -19.00 12.53
C ARG A 341 12.83 -20.02 11.79
N VAL A 342 13.27 -21.28 11.80
CA VAL A 342 12.47 -22.42 11.35
C VAL A 342 12.01 -23.20 12.57
N VAL A 343 10.69 -23.43 12.67
CA VAL A 343 10.05 -24.32 13.64
C VAL A 343 9.65 -25.58 12.88
N ALA A 344 10.42 -26.65 13.04
CA ALA A 344 10.16 -27.96 12.47
C ALA A 344 9.57 -28.89 13.55
N ALA A 345 8.25 -29.08 13.55
CA ALA A 345 7.54 -29.78 14.62
C ALA A 345 7.31 -31.28 14.30
N PRO A 346 7.60 -32.21 15.22
CA PRO A 346 7.33 -33.64 15.02
C PRO A 346 5.84 -33.94 15.26
N VAL A 347 5.09 -34.17 14.19
CA VAL A 347 3.64 -34.49 14.22
C VAL A 347 3.26 -35.76 13.42
N PRO A 348 4.02 -36.87 13.52
CA PRO A 348 3.88 -38.02 12.62
C PRO A 348 2.53 -38.74 12.73
N MET A 349 1.91 -38.85 13.92
CA MET A 349 0.61 -39.51 14.05
C MET A 349 -0.53 -38.65 13.52
N LEU A 350 -0.48 -37.34 13.79
CA LEU A 350 -1.46 -36.39 13.26
C LEU A 350 -1.42 -36.34 11.72
N GLU A 351 -0.22 -36.30 11.12
CA GLU A 351 -0.04 -36.37 9.67
C GLU A 351 -0.59 -37.67 9.09
N LYS A 352 -0.18 -38.80 9.68
CA LYS A 352 -0.52 -40.12 9.15
C LYS A 352 -2.01 -40.42 9.21
N LEU A 353 -2.70 -40.05 10.29
CA LEU A 353 -4.12 -40.39 10.47
C LEU A 353 -5.08 -39.30 10.04
N GLY A 354 -4.73 -38.02 10.17
CA GLY A 354 -5.58 -36.89 9.79
C GLY A 354 -5.38 -36.43 8.36
N GLY A 355 -4.23 -36.76 7.74
CA GLY A 355 -3.89 -36.37 6.37
C GLY A 355 -3.68 -34.86 6.20
N GLY A 356 -3.46 -34.13 7.30
CA GLY A 356 -3.07 -32.72 7.34
C GLY A 356 -1.86 -32.53 8.26
N SER A 357 -1.14 -31.41 8.14
CA SER A 357 0.12 -31.15 8.84
C SER A 357 0.09 -29.79 9.56
N VAL A 358 1.26 -29.26 9.93
CA VAL A 358 1.43 -28.08 10.82
C VAL A 358 0.61 -26.87 10.39
N ARG A 359 0.53 -26.53 9.09
CA ARG A 359 -0.33 -25.41 8.62
C ARG A 359 -1.81 -25.68 8.90
N CYS A 360 -2.28 -26.91 8.75
CA CYS A 360 -3.67 -27.24 9.03
C CYS A 360 -3.99 -27.16 10.53
N MET A 361 -3.01 -27.43 11.41
CA MET A 361 -3.22 -27.44 12.86
C MET A 361 -3.38 -26.06 13.49
N VAL A 362 -3.09 -24.99 12.74
CA VAL A 362 -3.10 -23.61 13.24
C VAL A 362 -4.00 -22.72 12.39
N ALA A 363 -4.87 -21.94 13.05
CA ALA A 363 -5.59 -20.85 12.40
C ALA A 363 -4.92 -19.52 12.72
N GLU A 364 -4.52 -18.78 11.67
CA GLU A 364 -3.94 -17.44 11.80
C GLU A 364 -4.95 -16.46 12.44
N LEU A 365 -4.53 -15.77 13.50
CA LEU A 365 -5.30 -14.73 14.18
C LEU A 365 -4.67 -13.36 13.90
N PHE A 366 -5.37 -12.53 13.14
CA PHE A 366 -4.97 -11.17 12.87
C PHE A 366 -5.71 -10.23 13.82
N LYS A 367 -4.97 -9.40 14.57
CA LYS A 367 -5.58 -8.24 15.23
C LYS A 367 -6.03 -7.26 14.17
N ARG A 368 -7.20 -6.66 14.35
CA ARG A 368 -7.64 -5.55 13.51
C ARG A 368 -6.55 -4.47 13.54
N ARG A 369 -6.11 -4.02 12.35
CA ARG A 369 -5.10 -2.96 12.25
C ARG A 369 -5.55 -1.73 13.02
N ALA A 370 -4.61 -1.10 13.72
CA ALA A 370 -4.85 -0.04 14.69
C ALA A 370 -5.87 0.98 14.17
N GLN A 371 -7.07 0.93 14.73
CA GLN A 371 -8.07 1.98 14.59
C GLN A 371 -7.48 3.30 15.10
N LEU A 372 -8.01 4.42 14.60
CA LEU A 372 -7.89 5.69 15.30
C LEU A 372 -8.24 5.48 16.80
N PRO A 373 -7.53 6.12 17.74
CA PRO A 373 -7.67 5.86 19.18
C PRO A 373 -9.13 5.81 19.68
N GLU A 374 -9.44 4.88 20.59
CA GLU A 374 -10.79 4.69 21.16
C GLU A 374 -11.38 5.98 21.76
N LYS A 375 -12.73 6.06 21.82
CA LYS A 375 -13.54 7.21 22.27
C LYS A 375 -13.06 7.93 23.53
N SER A 376 -12.45 7.23 24.47
CA SER A 376 -11.92 7.80 25.73
C SER A 376 -10.69 8.71 25.54
N SER A 377 -9.95 8.55 24.43
CA SER A 377 -8.73 9.29 24.09
C SER A 377 -8.92 10.32 22.96
N GLN A 378 -10.15 10.47 22.44
CA GLN A 378 -10.49 11.30 21.27
C GLN A 378 -10.43 12.82 21.50
N ARG A 379 -10.11 13.28 22.71
CA ARG A 379 -9.86 14.70 22.95
C ARG A 379 -8.58 15.09 22.21
N ASN A 380 -8.74 15.64 21.01
CA ASN A 380 -7.71 16.17 20.09
C ASN A 380 -7.06 15.12 19.14
N LEU A 381 -7.88 14.32 18.45
CA LEU A 381 -7.43 13.46 17.34
C LEU A 381 -6.70 14.23 16.23
N ASN A 382 -7.16 15.46 15.95
CA ASN A 382 -6.50 16.38 15.04
C ASN A 382 -5.81 17.46 15.86
N LEU A 383 -4.48 17.46 15.87
CA LEU A 383 -3.66 18.47 16.53
C LEU A 383 -2.36 18.60 15.74
N CYS A 384 -2.39 19.44 14.70
CA CYS A 384 -1.21 19.78 13.91
C CYS A 384 -0.92 21.27 14.13
N GLU A 385 0.08 21.56 14.95
CA GLU A 385 0.40 22.92 15.42
C GLU A 385 1.69 23.48 14.78
N SER A 386 2.37 22.69 13.95
CA SER A 386 3.56 23.07 13.16
C SER A 386 3.85 22.02 12.08
N GLU A 387 4.63 22.37 11.06
CA GLU A 387 5.14 21.43 10.05
C GLU A 387 6.26 20.53 10.58
N HIS A 388 6.99 20.97 11.62
CA HIS A 388 8.18 20.28 12.13
C HIS A 388 7.93 19.44 13.40
N GLY A 389 6.77 19.58 14.07
CA GLY A 389 6.45 18.78 15.26
C GLY A 389 6.48 17.27 14.97
N ARG A 390 6.87 16.46 15.97
CA ARG A 390 6.99 15.00 15.80
C ARG A 390 5.66 14.40 15.31
N LEU A 391 5.67 13.70 14.18
CA LEU A 391 4.50 13.07 13.61
C LEU A 391 3.98 11.94 14.51
N GLU A 392 2.69 11.95 14.81
CA GLU A 392 2.03 10.91 15.62
C GLU A 392 0.94 10.18 14.83
N LEU A 393 0.21 10.90 13.96
CA LEU A 393 -0.87 10.33 13.14
C LEU A 393 -0.89 10.98 11.75
N VAL A 394 -0.94 10.15 10.72
CA VAL A 394 -0.99 10.57 9.32
C VAL A 394 -2.00 9.72 8.55
N ILE A 395 -2.81 10.39 7.72
CA ILE A 395 -3.64 9.73 6.71
C ILE A 395 -2.87 9.74 5.39
N VAL A 396 -2.88 8.60 4.70
CA VAL A 396 -2.30 8.40 3.37
C VAL A 396 -3.30 7.66 2.49
N HIS A 397 -3.10 7.68 1.17
CA HIS A 397 -3.87 6.86 0.23
C HIS A 397 -2.92 6.00 -0.60
N GLU A 398 -3.05 4.69 -0.46
CA GLU A 398 -2.23 3.75 -1.23
C GLU A 398 -2.74 3.68 -2.68
N PRO A 399 -1.87 3.93 -3.67
CA PRO A 399 -2.27 3.86 -5.09
C PRO A 399 -2.80 2.47 -5.47
N GLY A 400 -3.95 2.44 -6.16
CA GLY A 400 -4.58 1.22 -6.66
C GLY A 400 -5.11 1.37 -8.09
N LEU A 401 -6.29 0.81 -8.37
CA LEU A 401 -6.80 0.66 -9.76
C LEU A 401 -7.00 1.99 -10.50
N GLU A 402 -7.22 3.10 -9.79
CA GLU A 402 -7.25 4.46 -10.32
C GLU A 402 -5.99 4.84 -11.12
N VAL A 403 -4.86 4.19 -10.82
CA VAL A 403 -3.59 4.39 -11.52
C VAL A 403 -3.60 3.68 -12.88
N ASP A 404 -4.16 2.47 -12.94
CA ASP A 404 -4.26 1.68 -14.18
C ASP A 404 -5.21 2.35 -15.19
N ALA A 405 -6.08 3.26 -14.70
CA ALA A 405 -6.99 4.05 -15.51
C ALA A 405 -6.33 5.26 -16.20
N VAL A 406 -5.03 5.50 -16.00
CA VAL A 406 -4.30 6.61 -16.64
C VAL A 406 -3.52 6.11 -17.87
N MET A 407 -3.92 6.60 -19.04
CA MET A 407 -3.30 6.32 -20.34
C MET A 407 -2.64 7.57 -20.93
N PRO A 408 -1.69 7.43 -21.89
CA PRO A 408 -1.00 8.57 -22.49
C PRO A 408 -1.94 9.63 -23.09
N TRP A 409 -3.07 9.21 -23.68
CA TRP A 409 -4.07 10.12 -24.24
C TRP A 409 -5.04 10.73 -23.21
N THR A 410 -4.98 10.30 -21.95
CA THR A 410 -5.80 10.82 -20.84
C THR A 410 -5.02 11.67 -19.84
N LEU A 411 -3.70 11.84 -20.02
CA LEU A 411 -2.84 12.58 -19.08
C LEU A 411 -3.36 14.01 -18.82
N ASP A 412 -3.71 14.74 -19.87
CA ASP A 412 -4.21 16.10 -19.72
C ASP A 412 -5.61 16.16 -19.08
N THR A 413 -6.50 15.21 -19.38
CA THR A 413 -7.84 15.20 -18.77
C THR A 413 -7.77 14.82 -17.30
N MET A 414 -6.89 13.86 -16.95
CA MET A 414 -6.63 13.40 -15.59
C MET A 414 -5.75 14.38 -14.79
N LYS A 415 -5.13 15.36 -15.44
CA LYS A 415 -4.19 16.31 -14.80
C LYS A 415 -3.02 15.61 -14.12
N VAL A 416 -2.44 14.64 -14.84
CA VAL A 416 -1.24 13.89 -14.47
C VAL A 416 -0.16 14.13 -15.52
N ASP A 417 1.11 14.13 -15.11
CA ASP A 417 2.22 14.34 -16.04
C ASP A 417 2.67 13.08 -16.78
N GLU A 418 2.54 11.89 -16.20
CA GLU A 418 2.98 10.63 -16.81
C GLU A 418 2.12 9.42 -16.40
N CYS A 419 2.20 8.32 -17.16
CA CYS A 419 1.66 7.03 -16.75
C CYS A 419 2.58 6.37 -15.72
N PHE A 420 1.97 5.68 -14.75
CA PHE A 420 2.69 5.00 -13.69
C PHE A 420 2.66 3.49 -13.86
N ASN A 421 3.71 2.82 -13.39
CA ASN A 421 3.64 1.41 -13.09
C ASN A 421 3.03 1.22 -11.69
N ARG A 422 1.76 0.82 -11.62
CA ARG A 422 1.05 0.65 -10.34
C ARG A 422 1.78 -0.26 -9.35
N VAL A 423 2.41 -1.35 -9.80
CA VAL A 423 3.10 -2.29 -8.90
C VAL A 423 4.27 -1.60 -8.19
N HIS A 424 5.13 -0.92 -8.96
CA HIS A 424 6.26 -0.19 -8.42
C HIS A 424 5.83 1.05 -7.63
N LEU A 425 4.85 1.81 -8.12
CA LEU A 425 4.31 2.98 -7.42
C LEU A 425 3.77 2.59 -6.03
N LYS A 426 3.01 1.51 -5.97
CA LYS A 426 2.47 0.94 -4.72
C LYS A 426 3.59 0.48 -3.79
N GLN A 427 4.61 -0.21 -4.31
CA GLN A 427 5.77 -0.64 -3.53
C GLN A 427 6.53 0.55 -2.93
N GLN A 428 6.77 1.60 -3.71
CA GLN A 428 7.47 2.80 -3.25
C GLN A 428 6.64 3.61 -2.25
N HIS A 429 5.33 3.75 -2.47
CA HIS A 429 4.42 4.35 -1.49
C HIS A 429 4.43 3.57 -0.17
N ARG A 430 4.45 2.23 -0.22
CA ARG A 430 4.64 1.40 0.98
C ARG A 430 5.98 1.67 1.66
N GLY A 431 7.05 1.87 0.89
CA GLY A 431 8.34 2.33 1.39
C GLY A 431 8.22 3.62 2.23
N LEU A 432 7.51 4.63 1.72
CA LEU A 432 7.20 5.84 2.50
C LEU A 432 6.49 5.50 3.80
N THR A 433 5.37 4.77 3.74
CA THR A 433 4.60 4.43 4.96
C THR A 433 5.43 3.63 5.98
N SER A 434 6.37 2.80 5.51
CA SER A 434 7.32 2.06 6.36
C SER A 434 8.17 3.03 7.16
N LEU A 435 8.77 4.03 6.50
CA LEU A 435 9.60 5.05 7.14
C LEU A 435 8.82 5.87 8.17
N LEU A 436 7.54 6.15 7.91
CA LEU A 436 6.68 6.84 8.87
C LEU A 436 6.45 5.98 10.14
N LYS A 437 6.14 4.69 9.94
CA LYS A 437 5.86 3.74 11.03
C LYS A 437 7.08 3.42 11.88
N THR A 438 8.25 3.24 11.27
CA THR A 438 9.49 2.94 12.00
C THR A 438 9.92 4.08 12.93
N ARG A 439 9.43 5.30 12.69
CA ARG A 439 9.61 6.47 13.56
C ARG A 439 8.42 6.73 14.50
N GLY A 440 7.52 5.76 14.65
CA GLY A 440 6.45 5.75 15.64
C GLY A 440 5.16 6.44 15.23
N ALA A 441 5.02 6.87 13.97
CA ALA A 441 3.77 7.46 13.49
C ALA A 441 2.72 6.37 13.18
N GLN A 442 1.50 6.59 13.63
CA GLN A 442 0.35 5.80 13.19
C GLN A 442 -0.03 6.22 11.76
N VAL A 443 -0.06 5.24 10.85
CA VAL A 443 -0.45 5.46 9.44
C VAL A 443 -1.84 4.87 9.21
N VAL A 444 -2.75 5.69 8.72
CA VAL A 444 -4.14 5.32 8.40
C VAL A 444 -4.36 5.46 6.90
N HIS A 445 -4.96 4.45 6.26
CA HIS A 445 -5.25 4.49 4.83
C HIS A 445 -6.68 4.96 4.54
N VAL A 446 -6.85 5.81 3.54
CA VAL A 446 -8.18 6.27 3.09
C VAL A 446 -9.10 5.10 2.70
N ARG A 447 -8.57 4.07 2.03
CA ARG A 447 -9.34 2.87 1.65
C ARG A 447 -9.89 2.10 2.86
N ASP A 448 -9.12 2.05 3.95
CA ASP A 448 -9.56 1.40 5.19
C ASP A 448 -10.73 2.20 5.78
N LEU A 449 -10.59 3.53 5.87
CA LEU A 449 -11.66 4.41 6.33
C LEU A 449 -12.93 4.30 5.46
N LEU A 450 -12.78 4.21 4.14
CA LEU A 450 -13.91 4.03 3.21
C LEU A 450 -14.60 2.69 3.43
N THR A 451 -13.83 1.61 3.57
CA THR A 451 -14.35 0.26 3.84
C THR A 451 -15.07 0.21 5.18
N GLU A 452 -14.58 0.94 6.20
CA GLU A 452 -15.25 1.04 7.49
C GLU A 452 -16.57 1.82 7.41
N VAL A 453 -16.61 2.97 6.72
CA VAL A 453 -17.87 3.72 6.48
C VAL A 453 -18.88 2.86 5.70
N SER A 454 -18.37 2.26 4.63
CA SER A 454 -18.76 1.00 4.02
C SER A 454 -19.84 0.16 4.68
N HIS A 455 -19.45 -0.35 5.85
CA HIS A 455 -20.07 -1.46 6.55
C HIS A 455 -20.96 -1.02 7.72
N GLN A 456 -21.13 0.29 7.94
CA GLN A 456 -21.99 0.80 9.02
C GLN A 456 -23.50 0.62 8.76
N GLY A 457 -23.88 0.17 7.55
CA GLY A 457 -25.26 -0.07 7.16
C GLY A 457 -25.60 0.56 5.81
N GLU A 458 -26.72 0.12 5.24
CA GLU A 458 -27.14 0.49 3.88
C GLU A 458 -27.35 2.00 3.70
N GLU A 459 -27.96 2.67 4.69
CA GLU A 459 -28.20 4.12 4.63
C GLU A 459 -26.89 4.92 4.65
N VAL A 460 -25.93 4.54 5.50
CA VAL A 460 -24.61 5.20 5.57
C VAL A 460 -23.82 4.95 4.29
N ARG A 461 -23.89 3.72 3.75
CA ARG A 461 -23.29 3.38 2.46
C ARG A 461 -23.88 4.24 1.34
N LYS A 462 -25.21 4.34 1.26
CA LYS A 462 -25.89 5.18 0.26
C LYS A 462 -25.45 6.63 0.39
N GLU A 463 -25.44 7.16 1.60
CA GLU A 463 -25.02 8.53 1.88
C GLU A 463 -23.55 8.80 1.49
N LEU A 464 -22.66 7.83 1.69
CA LEU A 464 -21.27 7.90 1.22
C LEU A 464 -21.21 8.06 -0.30
N PHE A 465 -21.92 7.22 -1.06
CA PHE A 465 -21.96 7.32 -2.53
C PHE A 465 -22.61 8.62 -3.00
N GLU A 466 -23.72 9.03 -2.41
CA GLU A 466 -24.42 10.28 -2.76
C GLU A 466 -23.55 11.51 -2.50
N SER A 467 -22.72 11.49 -1.46
CA SER A 467 -21.83 12.60 -1.12
C SER A 467 -20.70 12.80 -2.15
N VAL A 468 -20.31 11.74 -2.87
CA VAL A 468 -19.17 11.77 -3.81
C VAL A 468 -19.62 11.83 -5.28
N TRP A 469 -20.65 11.08 -5.66
CA TRP A 469 -21.14 11.01 -7.05
C TRP A 469 -22.42 11.80 -7.30
N GLY A 470 -23.05 12.31 -6.25
CA GLY A 470 -24.31 13.05 -6.33
C GLY A 470 -25.55 12.15 -6.33
N LYS A 471 -26.62 12.65 -5.73
CA LYS A 471 -27.89 11.91 -5.54
C LYS A 471 -28.52 11.42 -6.83
N GLU A 472 -28.53 12.27 -7.86
CA GLU A 472 -29.14 11.96 -9.14
C GLU A 472 -28.46 10.78 -9.83
N PHE A 473 -27.12 10.73 -9.78
CA PHE A 473 -26.35 9.63 -10.34
C PHE A 473 -26.62 8.32 -9.59
N VAL A 474 -26.57 8.37 -8.27
CA VAL A 474 -26.74 7.19 -7.40
C VAL A 474 -28.15 6.61 -7.49
N ALA A 475 -29.18 7.45 -7.66
CA ALA A 475 -30.57 7.00 -7.82
C ALA A 475 -30.78 6.10 -9.06
N GLY A 476 -29.92 6.22 -10.08
CA GLY A 476 -29.94 5.38 -11.28
C GLY A 476 -29.10 4.09 -11.16
N GLN A 477 -28.46 3.82 -10.02
CA GLN A 477 -27.59 2.67 -9.81
C GLN A 477 -28.22 1.64 -8.86
N ASN A 478 -27.82 0.37 -8.99
CA ASN A 478 -28.07 -0.62 -7.95
C ASN A 478 -26.91 -0.60 -6.94
N LEU A 479 -27.15 -0.08 -5.73
CA LEU A 479 -26.15 0.05 -4.66
C LEU A 479 -25.51 -1.28 -4.24
N GLU A 480 -26.23 -2.40 -4.34
CA GLU A 480 -25.71 -3.75 -4.02
C GLU A 480 -24.61 -4.18 -5.00
N ASN A 481 -24.63 -3.65 -6.23
CA ASN A 481 -23.65 -3.95 -7.27
C ASN A 481 -22.43 -3.03 -7.24
N LEU A 482 -22.49 -1.93 -6.49
CA LEU A 482 -21.39 -0.98 -6.38
C LEU A 482 -20.42 -1.42 -5.30
N HIS A 483 -19.13 -1.34 -5.58
CA HIS A 483 -18.06 -1.59 -4.60
C HIS A 483 -17.46 -0.26 -4.13
N VAL A 484 -17.09 -0.16 -2.85
CA VAL A 484 -16.62 1.11 -2.26
C VAL A 484 -15.33 1.62 -2.94
N ASP A 485 -14.44 0.72 -3.35
CA ASP A 485 -13.23 1.11 -4.11
C ASP A 485 -13.54 1.83 -5.41
N GLN A 486 -14.74 1.67 -5.99
CA GLN A 486 -15.11 2.40 -7.21
C GLN A 486 -15.20 3.91 -6.98
N LEU A 487 -15.45 4.36 -5.74
CA LEU A 487 -15.39 5.79 -5.39
C LEU A 487 -14.02 6.40 -5.70
N VAL A 488 -12.96 5.59 -5.64
CA VAL A 488 -11.59 5.99 -5.96
C VAL A 488 -11.21 5.54 -7.38
N GLY A 489 -11.42 4.26 -7.71
CA GLY A 489 -11.04 3.64 -8.98
C GLY A 489 -11.86 4.09 -10.19
N GLY A 490 -12.99 4.78 -9.94
CA GLY A 490 -13.95 5.18 -10.96
C GLY A 490 -14.95 4.06 -11.31
N LEU A 491 -16.02 4.46 -12.01
CA LEU A 491 -17.03 3.56 -12.56
C LEU A 491 -16.99 3.63 -14.09
N SER A 492 -16.73 2.50 -14.74
CA SER A 492 -16.54 2.39 -16.19
C SER A 492 -17.73 1.66 -16.84
N ARG A 493 -18.24 2.17 -17.97
CA ARG A 493 -19.27 1.49 -18.80
C ARG A 493 -18.65 0.52 -19.80
N GLU A 494 -17.60 1.00 -20.47
CA GLU A 494 -16.76 0.26 -21.40
C GLU A 494 -15.30 0.55 -21.07
N CYS A 495 -14.37 -0.24 -21.61
CA CYS A 495 -12.94 -0.08 -21.34
C CYS A 495 -12.50 1.39 -21.45
N MET A 496 -12.09 1.99 -20.33
CA MET A 496 -11.58 3.36 -20.22
C MET A 496 -12.58 4.49 -20.53
N GLN A 497 -13.89 4.18 -20.56
CA GLN A 497 -14.97 5.17 -20.62
C GLN A 497 -15.69 5.22 -19.27
N PHE A 498 -15.47 6.30 -18.55
CA PHE A 498 -15.91 6.45 -17.17
C PHE A 498 -17.19 7.30 -17.06
N ASP A 499 -18.19 6.74 -16.38
CA ASP A 499 -19.32 7.51 -15.86
C ASP A 499 -18.88 8.38 -14.69
N GLN A 500 -18.01 7.80 -13.85
CA GLN A 500 -17.37 8.47 -12.75
C GLN A 500 -15.87 8.27 -12.91
N PRO A 501 -15.09 9.32 -13.24
CA PRO A 501 -13.65 9.17 -13.45
C PRO A 501 -12.93 8.66 -12.18
N PRO A 502 -11.75 8.04 -12.32
CA PRO A 502 -10.88 7.72 -11.20
C PRO A 502 -10.36 8.98 -10.48
N LEU A 503 -10.00 8.84 -9.21
CA LEU A 503 -9.38 9.87 -8.37
C LEU A 503 -7.86 9.65 -8.29
N MET A 504 -7.18 9.75 -9.43
CA MET A 504 -5.78 9.33 -9.51
C MET A 504 -4.81 10.19 -8.68
N ASN A 505 -5.14 11.45 -8.40
CA ASN A 505 -4.31 12.33 -7.57
C ASN A 505 -4.62 12.16 -6.07
N LEU A 506 -5.52 11.25 -5.68
CA LEU A 506 -5.89 11.04 -4.28
C LEU A 506 -4.69 10.59 -3.43
N PHE A 507 -3.69 9.93 -4.02
CA PHE A 507 -2.48 9.57 -3.27
C PHE A 507 -1.64 10.80 -2.86
N PHE A 508 -1.88 11.96 -3.48
CA PHE A 508 -1.41 13.26 -2.99
C PHE A 508 -2.37 13.84 -1.94
N MET A 509 -2.43 13.15 -0.80
CA MET A 509 -3.35 13.44 0.31
C MET A 509 -3.22 14.84 0.91
N ARG A 510 -2.14 15.56 0.61
CA ARG A 510 -1.92 16.93 1.05
C ARG A 510 -2.93 17.92 0.47
N ASP A 511 -3.38 17.69 -0.75
CA ASP A 511 -4.15 18.69 -1.50
C ASP A 511 -5.63 18.76 -1.13
N PRO A 512 -6.39 17.65 -1.03
CA PRO A 512 -7.84 17.72 -0.84
C PRO A 512 -8.26 18.17 0.57
N ILE A 513 -7.38 18.00 1.56
CA ILE A 513 -7.62 18.30 2.97
C ILE A 513 -6.30 18.59 3.69
N PHE A 514 -6.29 19.55 4.61
CA PHE A 514 -5.10 19.89 5.40
C PHE A 514 -5.43 20.31 6.83
N SER A 515 -4.47 20.17 7.74
CA SER A 515 -4.63 20.49 9.16
C SER A 515 -4.10 21.89 9.46
N VAL A 516 -4.77 22.59 10.37
CA VAL A 516 -4.36 23.91 10.87
C VAL A 516 -4.44 23.98 12.41
N PRO A 517 -3.75 24.95 13.05
CA PRO A 517 -3.73 25.09 14.51
C PRO A 517 -5.10 25.07 15.19
N GLY A 518 -5.14 24.64 16.45
CA GLY A 518 -6.39 24.52 17.21
C GLY A 518 -7.25 23.29 16.88
N GLY A 519 -6.68 22.35 16.12
CA GLY A 519 -7.22 21.02 15.84
C GLY A 519 -8.28 20.98 14.75
N TRP A 520 -8.14 21.85 13.74
CA TRP A 520 -9.05 21.94 12.61
C TRP A 520 -8.49 21.21 11.39
N ALA A 521 -9.32 20.42 10.73
CA ALA A 521 -9.11 19.96 9.37
C ALA A 521 -9.90 20.89 8.44
N VAL A 522 -9.30 21.28 7.33
CA VAL A 522 -9.89 22.19 6.35
C VAL A 522 -9.97 21.46 5.01
N LEU A 523 -11.18 21.38 4.45
CA LEU A 523 -11.36 20.86 3.10
C LEU A 523 -10.99 21.93 2.08
N ALA A 524 -10.15 21.53 1.15
CA ALA A 524 -9.69 22.34 0.06
C ALA A 524 -10.78 22.52 -1.01
N ARG A 525 -10.59 23.53 -1.86
CA ARG A 525 -11.33 23.69 -3.11
C ARG A 525 -10.32 23.70 -4.25
N PRO A 526 -9.98 22.52 -4.81
CA PRO A 526 -8.93 22.41 -5.82
C PRO A 526 -9.17 23.29 -7.05
N TYR A 527 -8.08 23.72 -7.69
CA TYR A 527 -8.15 24.56 -8.89
C TYR A 527 -8.77 23.82 -10.07
N PHE A 528 -8.39 22.55 -10.25
CA PHE A 528 -8.94 21.73 -11.33
C PHE A 528 -10.24 21.04 -10.89
N PRO A 529 -11.36 21.24 -11.60
CA PRO A 529 -12.64 20.64 -11.23
C PRO A 529 -12.60 19.11 -11.07
N ILE A 530 -11.77 18.41 -11.84
CA ILE A 530 -11.66 16.94 -11.76
C ILE A 530 -11.17 16.44 -10.39
N ARG A 531 -10.39 17.26 -9.67
CA ARG A 531 -9.87 16.96 -8.34
C ARG A 531 -10.85 17.29 -7.22
N PHE A 532 -11.93 18.03 -7.48
CA PHE A 532 -12.89 18.44 -6.46
C PHE A 532 -13.55 17.24 -5.74
N ARG A 533 -13.72 16.11 -6.45
CA ARG A 533 -14.24 14.87 -5.87
C ARG A 533 -13.31 14.24 -4.81
N GLU A 534 -12.00 14.54 -4.84
CA GLU A 534 -11.06 14.12 -3.79
C GLU A 534 -11.46 14.78 -2.45
N SER A 535 -11.75 16.08 -2.46
CA SER A 535 -12.25 16.82 -1.30
C SER A 535 -13.65 16.35 -0.86
N GLN A 536 -14.54 16.03 -1.79
CA GLN A 536 -15.87 15.47 -1.47
C GLN A 536 -15.77 14.09 -0.81
N LEU A 537 -14.85 13.23 -1.27
CA LEU A 537 -14.58 11.93 -0.67
C LEU A 537 -14.08 12.10 0.76
N MET A 538 -13.11 12.99 0.98
CA MET A 538 -12.61 13.27 2.33
C MET A 538 -13.66 13.91 3.23
N HIS A 539 -14.55 14.75 2.69
CA HIS A 539 -15.71 15.26 3.41
C HIS A 539 -16.60 14.13 3.93
N ALA A 540 -16.98 13.21 3.05
CA ALA A 540 -17.83 12.08 3.40
C ALA A 540 -17.17 11.19 4.46
N VAL A 541 -15.88 10.87 4.29
CA VAL A 541 -15.10 10.10 5.27
C VAL A 541 -15.09 10.79 6.64
N PHE A 542 -14.73 12.06 6.71
CA PHE A 542 -14.66 12.78 8.00
C PHE A 542 -16.01 12.91 8.70
N ARG A 543 -17.09 13.00 7.94
CA ARG A 543 -18.45 13.16 8.47
C ARG A 543 -19.06 11.83 8.92
N LEU A 544 -18.83 10.76 8.17
CA LEU A 544 -19.49 9.47 8.37
C LEU A 544 -18.66 8.48 9.19
N HIS A 545 -17.34 8.65 9.28
CA HIS A 545 -16.49 7.70 9.99
C HIS A 545 -16.60 7.85 11.52
N PRO A 546 -16.88 6.79 12.29
CA PRO A 546 -17.19 6.91 13.72
C PRO A 546 -16.00 7.43 14.53
N SER A 547 -14.79 7.01 14.15
CA SER A 547 -13.56 7.41 14.84
C SER A 547 -13.06 8.80 14.44
N LEU A 548 -13.61 9.42 13.39
CA LEU A 548 -13.34 10.83 13.04
C LEU A 548 -14.41 11.77 13.61
N LYS A 549 -15.47 11.21 14.22
CA LYS A 549 -16.54 11.97 14.86
C LYS A 549 -15.97 12.82 16.00
N GLY A 550 -16.06 14.14 15.84
CA GLY A 550 -15.53 15.11 16.81
C GLY A 550 -14.23 15.79 16.37
N VAL A 551 -13.62 15.37 15.26
CA VAL A 551 -12.61 16.21 14.59
C VAL A 551 -13.31 17.48 14.09
N LYS A 552 -12.74 18.64 14.40
CA LYS A 552 -13.27 19.90 13.89
C LYS A 552 -12.96 19.98 12.39
N LEU A 553 -14.00 20.04 11.58
CA LEU A 553 -13.90 20.13 10.13
C LEU A 553 -14.43 21.49 9.67
N TYR A 554 -13.69 22.14 8.76
CA TYR A 554 -14.12 23.34 8.07
C TYR A 554 -14.20 23.08 6.57
N ASP A 555 -15.40 23.19 6.03
CA ASP A 555 -15.76 22.94 4.63
C ASP A 555 -16.21 24.21 3.90
N GLY A 556 -16.29 25.36 4.58
CA GLY A 556 -16.82 26.60 4.02
C GLY A 556 -16.00 27.23 2.86
N LEU A 557 -14.82 26.69 2.54
CA LEU A 557 -14.09 27.03 1.31
C LEU A 557 -14.69 26.36 0.07
N MET A 558 -15.36 25.22 0.25
CA MET A 558 -15.98 24.46 -0.83
C MET A 558 -17.23 25.14 -1.41
N ASP A 559 -17.89 26.00 -0.63
CA ASP A 559 -19.14 26.65 -1.04
C ASP A 559 -18.94 27.86 -1.96
N ASP A 560 -17.74 28.46 -1.97
CA ASP A 560 -17.44 29.64 -2.76
C ASP A 560 -16.83 29.25 -4.12
N PRO A 561 -17.55 29.40 -5.25
CA PRO A 561 -17.06 28.98 -6.55
C PRO A 561 -15.84 29.76 -7.05
N GLU A 562 -15.60 30.95 -6.52
CA GLU A 562 -14.47 31.80 -6.89
C GLU A 562 -13.21 31.49 -6.06
N VAL A 563 -13.31 30.65 -5.03
CA VAL A 563 -12.16 30.20 -4.24
C VAL A 563 -11.45 29.05 -4.94
N THR A 564 -10.13 29.15 -5.01
CA THR A 564 -9.26 27.98 -5.24
C THR A 564 -8.18 27.95 -4.18
N ILE A 565 -7.99 26.81 -3.54
CA ILE A 565 -6.98 26.59 -2.51
C ILE A 565 -6.69 25.10 -2.40
N GLU A 566 -5.42 24.73 -2.36
CA GLU A 566 -4.92 23.36 -2.21
C GLU A 566 -3.93 23.31 -1.03
N GLY A 567 -3.90 22.20 -0.27
CA GLY A 567 -3.08 22.11 0.94
C GLY A 567 -1.57 22.15 0.71
N GLY A 568 -1.08 21.93 -0.52
CA GLY A 568 0.32 22.16 -0.89
C GLY A 568 0.76 23.61 -0.66
N ASP A 569 -0.16 24.57 -0.73
CA ASP A 569 0.13 25.99 -0.47
C ASP A 569 0.03 26.38 1.02
N VAL A 570 -0.45 25.50 1.89
CA VAL A 570 -0.66 25.81 3.31
C VAL A 570 0.42 25.16 4.15
N LEU A 571 1.22 26.00 4.83
CA LEU A 571 2.29 25.55 5.72
C LEU A 571 2.07 26.16 7.11
N VAL A 572 1.99 25.30 8.13
CA VAL A 572 1.86 25.73 9.52
C VAL A 572 3.26 25.93 10.10
N ALA A 573 3.72 27.18 10.21
CA ALA A 573 5.03 27.45 10.82
C ALA A 573 4.99 27.11 12.32
N ASP A 574 3.97 27.61 13.00
CA ASP A 574 3.74 27.41 14.43
C ASP A 574 2.25 27.58 14.78
N ARG A 575 1.92 27.46 16.07
CA ARG A 575 0.55 27.57 16.60
C ARG A 575 -0.14 28.90 16.24
N GLU A 576 0.62 29.97 16.08
CA GLU A 576 0.11 31.33 15.86
C GLU A 576 0.34 31.84 14.43
N THR A 577 1.15 31.15 13.61
CA THR A 577 1.58 31.58 12.28
C THR A 577 1.33 30.52 11.21
N VAL A 578 0.57 30.89 10.17
CA VAL A 578 0.33 30.07 8.97
C VAL A 578 0.79 30.81 7.72
N LEU A 579 1.50 30.12 6.83
CA LEU A 579 1.88 30.61 5.51
C LEU A 579 0.89 30.05 4.48
N VAL A 580 0.48 30.90 3.54
CA VAL A 580 -0.41 30.51 2.44
C VAL A 580 0.21 30.99 1.13
N GLY A 581 0.59 30.05 0.26
CA GLY A 581 1.03 30.33 -1.09
C GLY A 581 -0.12 30.91 -1.92
N VAL A 582 0.12 32.05 -2.56
CA VAL A 582 -0.74 32.57 -3.64
C VAL A 582 -0.04 32.18 -4.94
N SER A 583 -0.54 31.08 -5.53
CA SER A 583 0.13 30.29 -6.56
C SER A 583 -0.74 30.15 -7.82
N GLN A 584 -0.40 29.18 -8.68
CA GLN A 584 -1.29 28.77 -9.77
C GLN A 584 -2.54 28.02 -9.25
N ARG A 585 -2.43 27.33 -8.12
CA ARG A 585 -3.48 26.47 -7.54
C ARG A 585 -4.31 27.20 -6.48
N THR A 586 -3.68 28.07 -5.72
CA THR A 586 -4.33 28.86 -4.67
C THR A 586 -4.42 30.33 -5.06
N ASN A 587 -5.63 30.87 -5.12
CA ASN A 587 -5.85 32.27 -5.45
C ASN A 587 -5.93 33.15 -4.19
N GLU A 588 -5.83 34.47 -4.35
CA GLU A 588 -5.82 35.41 -3.23
C GLU A 588 -7.13 35.35 -2.42
N ARG A 589 -8.28 35.18 -3.09
CA ARG A 589 -9.57 35.01 -2.42
C ARG A 589 -9.58 33.80 -1.50
N GLY A 590 -9.02 32.66 -1.94
CA GLY A 590 -8.88 31.46 -1.14
C GLY A 590 -7.99 31.69 0.08
N ALA A 591 -6.88 32.40 -0.10
CA ALA A 591 -5.99 32.79 1.00
C ALA A 591 -6.69 33.72 2.01
N ASP A 592 -7.45 34.71 1.54
CA ASP A 592 -8.18 35.65 2.41
C ASP A 592 -9.31 34.94 3.18
N ARG A 593 -10.09 34.08 2.51
CA ARG A 593 -11.16 33.28 3.15
C ARG A 593 -10.61 32.29 4.18
N LEU A 594 -9.45 31.70 3.92
CA LEU A 594 -8.75 30.90 4.93
C LEU A 594 -8.28 31.77 6.10
N ALA A 595 -7.70 32.95 5.86
CA ALA A 595 -7.24 33.85 6.90
C ALA A 595 -8.39 34.32 7.82
N GLU A 596 -9.55 34.66 7.26
CA GLU A 596 -10.77 35.00 7.99
C GLU A 596 -11.19 33.87 8.94
N PHE A 597 -11.23 32.64 8.44
CA PHE A 597 -11.53 31.46 9.24
C PHE A 597 -10.50 31.25 10.36
N LEU A 598 -9.21 31.32 10.03
CA LEU A 598 -8.11 31.12 10.99
C LEU A 598 -8.22 32.14 12.14
N PHE A 599 -8.31 33.43 11.82
CA PHE A 599 -8.43 34.47 12.84
C PHE A 599 -9.70 34.35 13.68
N ALA A 600 -10.81 33.87 13.11
CA ALA A 600 -12.06 33.74 13.83
C ALA A 600 -12.15 32.49 14.73
N ARG A 601 -11.55 31.36 14.32
CA ARG A 601 -11.85 30.03 14.89
C ARG A 601 -10.64 29.29 15.47
N THR A 602 -9.44 29.82 15.31
CA THR A 602 -8.18 29.14 15.68
C THR A 602 -7.29 30.07 16.53
N PRO A 603 -6.21 29.55 17.14
CA PRO A 603 -5.25 30.38 17.88
C PRO A 603 -4.34 31.22 16.97
N VAL A 604 -4.45 31.08 15.65
CA VAL A 604 -3.63 31.83 14.68
C VAL A 604 -3.82 33.33 14.86
N LYS A 605 -2.69 34.04 14.94
CA LYS A 605 -2.62 35.51 15.03
C LYS A 605 -2.01 36.14 13.79
N ARG A 606 -1.28 35.35 13.00
CA ARG A 606 -0.56 35.81 11.82
C ARG A 606 -0.78 34.86 10.64
N VAL A 607 -1.19 35.43 9.51
CA VAL A 607 -1.26 34.72 8.23
C VAL A 607 -0.34 35.44 7.24
N VAL A 608 0.55 34.70 6.61
CA VAL A 608 1.50 35.25 5.63
C VAL A 608 1.15 34.74 4.25
N LYS A 609 0.62 35.63 3.40
CA LYS A 609 0.40 35.36 1.98
C LYS A 609 1.75 35.42 1.26
N VAL A 610 2.17 34.32 0.65
CA VAL A 610 3.43 34.21 -0.11
C VAL A 610 3.09 34.17 -1.59
N PHE A 611 3.31 35.28 -2.28
CA PHE A 611 3.02 35.38 -3.72
C PHE A 611 4.20 34.78 -4.49
N ILE A 612 3.92 33.73 -5.26
CA ILE A 612 4.90 33.06 -6.12
C ILE A 612 4.48 33.15 -7.60
N PRO A 613 5.42 33.15 -8.55
CA PRO A 613 5.12 33.17 -9.97
C PRO A 613 4.20 32.01 -10.40
N LYS A 614 3.18 32.29 -11.21
CA LYS A 614 2.20 31.30 -11.68
C LYS A 614 2.79 30.46 -12.82
N GLN A 615 3.60 29.47 -12.48
CA GLN A 615 4.20 28.57 -13.45
C GLN A 615 3.90 27.11 -13.14
N ARG A 616 3.70 26.31 -14.20
CA ARG A 616 3.52 24.85 -14.07
C ARG A 616 4.70 24.15 -13.40
N ALA A 617 5.90 24.73 -13.43
CA ALA A 617 7.08 24.17 -12.79
C ALA A 617 7.03 24.24 -11.25
N PHE A 618 6.25 25.17 -10.68
CA PHE A 618 6.14 25.42 -9.24
C PHE A 618 4.67 25.61 -8.88
N MET A 619 3.94 24.50 -8.74
CA MET A 619 2.48 24.51 -8.63
C MET A 619 2.00 25.02 -7.27
N HIS A 620 2.78 24.76 -6.22
CA HIS A 620 2.48 25.08 -4.82
C HIS A 620 3.71 25.59 -4.08
N LEU A 621 3.51 26.28 -2.95
CA LEU A 621 4.58 26.77 -2.09
C LEU A 621 5.50 25.66 -1.57
N ASP A 622 4.97 24.49 -1.22
CA ASP A 622 5.76 23.38 -0.68
C ASP A 622 6.71 22.72 -1.69
N THR A 623 6.50 22.93 -2.98
CA THR A 623 7.47 22.53 -4.02
C THR A 623 8.70 23.43 -4.01
N LEU A 624 8.64 24.61 -3.40
CA LEU A 624 9.72 25.59 -3.36
C LEU A 624 10.31 25.77 -1.96
N PHE A 625 9.54 25.50 -0.92
CA PHE A 625 9.82 25.89 0.45
C PHE A 625 9.20 24.89 1.43
N THR A 626 10.01 24.24 2.25
CA THR A 626 9.53 23.34 3.32
C THR A 626 10.31 23.53 4.62
N PHE A 627 9.64 23.34 5.76
CA PHE A 627 10.32 23.30 7.05
C PHE A 627 11.02 21.95 7.22
N VAL A 628 12.28 21.99 7.65
CA VAL A 628 13.09 20.79 7.97
C VAL A 628 13.43 20.72 9.45
N ASP A 629 13.35 21.86 10.15
CA ASP A 629 13.49 21.99 11.60
C ASP A 629 12.78 23.28 12.05
N ARG A 630 12.82 23.59 13.35
CA ARG A 630 12.36 24.86 13.91
C ARG A 630 13.13 26.02 13.28
N GLY A 631 12.39 26.96 12.68
CA GLY A 631 12.97 28.12 12.02
C GLY A 631 13.90 27.80 10.83
N THR A 632 14.06 26.54 10.45
CA THR A 632 14.96 26.13 9.37
C THR A 632 14.17 25.53 8.21
N VAL A 633 14.45 26.03 7.01
CA VAL A 633 13.72 25.66 5.80
C VAL A 633 14.66 25.18 4.71
N LEU A 634 14.20 24.24 3.89
CA LEU A 634 14.83 23.86 2.62
C LEU A 634 14.13 24.61 1.48
N THR A 635 14.91 25.23 0.60
CA THR A 635 14.36 26.02 -0.50
C THR A 635 15.25 26.10 -1.74
N MET A 636 14.74 26.68 -2.82
CA MET A 636 15.46 26.86 -4.06
C MET A 636 16.50 28.00 -3.98
N PRO A 637 17.77 27.77 -4.40
CA PRO A 637 18.83 28.78 -4.33
C PRO A 637 18.52 29.97 -5.23
N TYR A 638 18.77 31.20 -4.79
CA TYR A 638 18.51 32.46 -5.52
C TYR A 638 17.06 32.73 -5.98
N PHE A 639 16.11 31.82 -5.82
CA PHE A 639 14.74 31.94 -6.36
C PHE A 639 14.03 33.19 -5.84
N TRP A 640 14.26 33.49 -4.56
CA TRP A 640 13.61 34.58 -3.84
C TRP A 640 14.33 35.92 -3.93
N SER A 641 15.62 35.90 -4.28
CA SER A 641 16.52 37.06 -4.18
C SER A 641 16.99 37.57 -5.54
N LYS A 642 17.09 36.69 -6.56
CA LYS A 642 17.65 36.98 -7.88
C LYS A 642 16.87 36.23 -9.00
N PRO A 643 15.61 36.59 -9.26
CA PRO A 643 14.80 35.95 -10.31
C PRO A 643 15.44 36.02 -11.71
N GLU A 644 16.29 37.01 -11.96
CA GLU A 644 17.05 37.16 -13.21
C GLU A 644 18.00 35.98 -13.49
N VAL A 645 18.52 35.32 -12.45
CA VAL A 645 19.39 34.13 -12.61
C VAL A 645 18.58 32.97 -13.16
N TYR A 646 17.39 32.74 -12.61
CA TYR A 646 16.49 31.71 -13.13
C TYR A 646 16.00 32.03 -14.54
N ALA A 647 15.75 33.30 -14.80
CA ALA A 647 15.36 33.74 -16.13
C ALA A 647 16.44 33.48 -17.18
N GLU A 648 17.71 33.67 -16.84
CA GLU A 648 18.83 33.28 -17.71
C GLU A 648 18.87 31.76 -17.94
N VAL A 649 18.76 30.95 -16.87
CA VAL A 649 18.76 29.48 -16.99
C VAL A 649 17.59 28.98 -17.85
N ALA A 650 16.39 29.51 -17.62
CA ALA A 650 15.20 29.16 -18.37
C ALA A 650 15.28 29.59 -19.84
N ARG A 651 15.88 30.75 -20.17
CA ARG A 651 16.14 31.15 -21.56
C ARG A 651 17.08 30.17 -22.27
N ARG A 652 18.13 29.71 -21.59
CA ARG A 652 19.04 28.67 -22.13
C ARG A 652 18.32 27.35 -22.36
N ALA A 653 17.48 26.92 -21.42
CA ALA A 653 16.67 25.71 -21.53
C ALA A 653 15.68 25.80 -22.71
N ASN A 654 14.95 26.91 -22.85
CA ASN A 654 14.06 27.15 -23.99
C ASN A 654 14.80 27.06 -25.34
N LEU A 655 16.00 27.64 -25.44
CA LEU A 655 16.82 27.57 -26.67
C LEU A 655 17.25 26.12 -26.99
N LEU A 656 17.56 25.31 -25.96
CA LEU A 656 17.88 23.89 -26.14
C LEU A 656 16.65 23.08 -26.57
N ASN A 657 15.50 23.32 -25.94
CA ASN A 657 14.23 22.68 -26.31
C ASN A 657 13.87 22.97 -27.78
N GLU A 658 14.02 24.21 -28.22
CA GLU A 658 13.80 24.60 -29.62
C GLU A 658 14.73 23.84 -30.58
N LYS A 659 16.01 23.73 -30.23
CA LYS A 659 16.98 22.94 -31.02
C LYS A 659 16.63 21.45 -31.07
N MET A 660 15.98 20.93 -30.03
CA MET A 660 15.51 19.55 -29.93
C MET A 660 14.12 19.35 -30.57
N GLY A 661 13.49 20.40 -31.11
CA GLY A 661 12.15 20.33 -31.70
C GLY A 661 11.02 20.19 -30.68
N SER A 662 11.26 20.55 -29.41
CA SER A 662 10.24 20.55 -28.35
C SER A 662 9.48 21.87 -28.33
N GLU A 663 8.15 21.79 -28.22
CA GLU A 663 7.26 22.95 -28.08
C GLU A 663 7.16 23.47 -26.63
N GLN A 664 7.79 22.79 -25.65
CA GLN A 664 7.78 23.23 -24.26
C GLN A 664 8.64 24.48 -24.04
N ARG A 665 7.97 25.60 -23.74
CA ARG A 665 8.61 26.86 -23.36
C ARG A 665 8.17 27.32 -21.97
N GLN A 666 9.12 27.76 -21.17
CA GLN A 666 8.87 28.43 -19.89
C GLN A 666 8.63 29.94 -20.11
N ASN A 667 7.67 30.53 -19.40
CA ASN A 667 7.39 31.97 -19.47
C ASN A 667 8.32 32.76 -18.53
N VAL A 668 9.49 33.10 -19.05
CA VAL A 668 10.57 33.70 -18.27
C VAL A 668 10.32 35.17 -17.90
N GLU A 669 9.68 35.93 -18.79
CA GLU A 669 9.57 37.39 -18.64
C GLU A 669 8.61 37.79 -17.53
N GLU A 670 7.57 36.98 -17.29
CA GLU A 670 6.60 37.21 -16.22
C GLU A 670 7.23 37.00 -14.83
N TRP A 671 8.15 36.04 -14.71
CA TRP A 671 8.85 35.77 -13.46
C TRP A 671 9.75 36.93 -13.01
N VAL A 672 10.49 37.54 -13.94
CA VAL A 672 11.37 38.67 -13.60
C VAL A 672 10.57 39.93 -13.23
N LYS A 673 9.37 40.10 -13.81
CA LYS A 673 8.52 41.28 -13.55
C LYS A 673 7.92 41.27 -12.15
N GLU A 674 7.57 40.09 -11.63
CA GLU A 674 6.94 39.96 -10.32
C GLU A 674 7.75 38.99 -9.42
N PRO A 675 8.80 39.49 -8.74
CA PRO A 675 9.56 38.67 -7.81
C PRO A 675 8.69 38.19 -6.63
N PRO A 676 9.02 37.05 -6.02
CA PRO A 676 8.29 36.55 -4.86
C PRO A 676 8.25 37.57 -3.72
N ARG A 677 7.03 37.86 -3.25
CA ARG A 677 6.74 38.86 -2.22
C ARG A 677 5.84 38.27 -1.15
N ILE A 678 5.78 38.91 0.02
CA ILE A 678 4.84 38.51 1.07
C ILE A 678 3.94 39.65 1.55
N GLU A 679 2.75 39.28 1.99
CA GLU A 679 1.86 40.14 2.76
C GLU A 679 1.53 39.47 4.10
N VAL A 680 1.81 40.19 5.19
CA VAL A 680 1.63 39.70 6.55
C VAL A 680 0.36 40.31 7.11
N MET A 681 -0.64 39.46 7.33
CA MET A 681 -1.92 39.78 7.95
C MET A 681 -1.85 39.47 9.44
N LEU A 682 -2.31 40.40 10.28
CA LEU A 682 -2.35 40.22 11.73
C LEU A 682 -3.79 40.29 12.22
N LYS A 683 -4.14 39.40 13.15
CA LYS A 683 -5.47 39.35 13.75
C LYS A 683 -5.81 40.69 14.41
N GLY A 684 -6.95 41.27 14.03
CA GLY A 684 -7.39 42.58 14.51
C GLY A 684 -6.75 43.79 13.82
N ASN A 685 -5.88 43.59 12.83
CA ASN A 685 -5.31 44.66 12.01
C ASN A 685 -5.78 44.55 10.55
N PRO A 686 -6.53 45.53 10.03
CA PRO A 686 -7.09 45.47 8.67
C PRO A 686 -6.05 45.74 7.57
N THR A 687 -4.87 46.27 7.89
CA THR A 687 -3.84 46.63 6.89
C THR A 687 -2.67 45.65 6.93
N PRO A 688 -2.47 44.83 5.88
CA PRO A 688 -1.34 43.91 5.81
C PRO A 688 0.00 44.65 5.70
N LYS A 689 1.03 44.17 6.39
CA LYS A 689 2.41 44.62 6.14
C LYS A 689 2.91 43.98 4.85
N LYS A 690 3.50 44.77 3.94
CA LYS A 690 3.96 44.29 2.64
C LYS A 690 5.48 44.28 2.57
N TYR A 691 6.04 43.16 2.13
CA TYR A 691 7.48 43.03 1.88
C TYR A 691 7.70 42.69 0.41
N LYS A 692 8.55 43.48 -0.26
CA LYS A 692 8.88 43.29 -1.68
C LYS A 692 9.67 42.00 -1.95
N HIS A 693 10.38 41.49 -0.94
CA HIS A 693 11.20 40.28 -1.03
C HIS A 693 10.76 39.28 0.04
N ALA A 694 10.29 38.11 -0.38
CA ALA A 694 9.68 37.13 0.51
C ALA A 694 10.61 36.67 1.64
N MET A 695 11.82 36.19 1.34
CA MET A 695 12.73 35.63 2.35
C MET A 695 13.17 36.65 3.40
N THR A 696 13.52 37.88 2.97
CA THR A 696 13.85 38.98 3.89
C THR A 696 12.67 39.33 4.77
N GLY A 697 11.45 39.30 4.24
CA GLY A 697 10.23 39.52 5.03
C GLY A 697 9.97 38.40 6.04
N LEU A 698 10.15 37.13 5.66
CA LEU A 698 10.00 35.98 6.56
C LEU A 698 11.02 36.02 7.71
N GLN A 699 12.26 36.41 7.43
CA GLN A 699 13.31 36.62 8.43
C GLN A 699 13.00 37.82 9.34
N ALA A 700 12.58 38.96 8.76
CA ALA A 700 12.24 40.16 9.52
C ALA A 700 11.06 39.95 10.48
N GLU A 701 10.14 39.04 10.13
CA GLU A 701 9.02 38.65 10.98
C GLU A 701 9.36 37.49 11.94
N GLY A 702 10.61 37.00 11.94
CA GLY A 702 11.07 35.93 12.83
C GLY A 702 10.39 34.58 12.59
N ILE A 703 10.00 34.30 11.34
CA ILE A 703 9.37 33.03 10.94
C ILE A 703 10.42 31.98 10.57
N ILE A 704 11.53 32.45 10.00
CA ILE A 704 12.68 31.62 9.64
C ILE A 704 13.95 32.27 10.18
N ASP A 705 14.83 31.42 10.72
CA ASP A 705 16.16 31.77 11.19
C ASP A 705 17.22 31.38 10.15
N LYS A 706 17.00 30.25 9.47
CA LYS A 706 17.98 29.63 8.57
C LYS A 706 17.31 29.10 7.30
N ALA A 707 17.94 29.34 6.16
CA ALA A 707 17.57 28.74 4.89
C ALA A 707 18.71 27.83 4.41
N LEU A 708 18.37 26.58 4.14
CA LEU A 708 19.19 25.61 3.41
C LEU A 708 18.72 25.58 1.96
N PHE A 709 19.64 25.31 1.05
CA PHE A 709 19.36 25.37 -0.38
C PHE A 709 19.54 24.01 -1.04
N VAL A 710 18.64 23.71 -1.99
CA VAL A 710 18.75 22.52 -2.85
C VAL A 710 20.14 22.46 -3.48
N CYS A 711 20.72 21.26 -3.46
CA CYS A 711 22.09 20.91 -3.87
C CYS A 711 23.27 21.52 -3.09
N GLY A 712 23.08 22.49 -2.19
CA GLY A 712 24.20 23.11 -1.46
C GLY A 712 24.06 24.60 -1.22
N ALA A 713 24.93 25.17 -0.39
CA ALA A 713 24.94 26.60 -0.07
C ALA A 713 25.30 27.49 -1.27
N GLU A 714 24.83 28.74 -1.26
CA GLU A 714 25.23 29.74 -2.26
C GLU A 714 26.77 29.94 -2.24
N GLY A 715 27.37 30.13 -3.42
CA GLY A 715 28.82 30.28 -3.58
C GLY A 715 29.63 28.96 -3.66
N THR A 716 29.00 27.80 -3.50
CA THR A 716 29.68 26.48 -3.66
C THR A 716 29.79 26.00 -5.10
N PHE A 717 29.17 26.71 -6.05
CA PHE A 717 29.16 26.40 -7.48
C PHE A 717 29.95 27.46 -8.28
N PRO A 718 30.46 27.13 -9.49
CA PRO A 718 31.21 28.07 -10.31
C PRO A 718 30.46 29.36 -10.69
N SER A 719 29.13 29.33 -10.74
CA SER A 719 28.27 30.51 -10.91
C SER A 719 26.88 30.28 -10.32
N PRO A 720 26.09 31.35 -10.06
CA PRO A 720 24.69 31.21 -9.65
C PRO A 720 23.85 30.40 -10.64
N GLU A 721 24.04 30.60 -11.96
CA GLU A 721 23.33 29.83 -13.00
C GLU A 721 23.69 28.34 -12.96
N ALA A 722 24.95 28.00 -12.65
CA ALA A 722 25.37 26.61 -12.49
C ALA A 722 24.72 25.95 -11.27
N HIS A 723 24.59 26.68 -10.16
CA HIS A 723 23.87 26.22 -8.98
C HIS A 723 22.38 26.01 -9.29
N VAL A 724 21.72 27.02 -9.87
CA VAL A 724 20.31 26.94 -10.25
C VAL A 724 20.06 25.78 -11.22
N SER A 725 20.93 25.56 -12.20
CA SER A 725 20.82 24.42 -13.13
C SER A 725 20.89 23.06 -12.42
N ALA A 726 21.84 22.90 -11.48
CA ALA A 726 21.94 21.69 -10.67
C ALA A 726 20.72 21.51 -9.75
N ALA A 727 20.30 22.59 -9.09
CA ALA A 727 19.13 22.58 -8.21
C ALA A 727 17.86 22.25 -8.99
N LEU A 728 17.65 22.80 -10.18
CA LEU A 728 16.51 22.46 -11.04
C LEU A 728 16.51 20.98 -11.47
N THR A 729 17.67 20.34 -11.56
CA THR A 729 17.77 18.91 -11.88
C THR A 729 17.24 18.05 -10.75
N GLU A 730 17.65 18.32 -9.50
CA GLU A 730 17.09 17.59 -8.34
C GLU A 730 15.65 18.02 -8.05
N GLN A 731 15.31 19.30 -8.26
CA GLN A 731 13.97 19.85 -8.09
C GLN A 731 12.96 19.32 -9.11
N TRP A 732 13.39 18.88 -10.30
CA TRP A 732 12.52 18.17 -11.24
C TRP A 732 11.87 16.93 -10.60
N ASN A 733 12.54 16.36 -9.60
CA ASN A 733 12.06 15.26 -8.76
C ASN A 733 11.73 15.74 -7.34
N ASP A 734 11.30 16.98 -7.18
CA ASP A 734 10.78 17.57 -5.94
C ASP A 734 11.76 17.60 -4.74
N ALA A 735 13.03 17.91 -4.98
CA ALA A 735 14.06 17.98 -3.94
C ALA A 735 13.73 18.92 -2.77
N ALA A 736 13.06 20.05 -3.00
CA ALA A 736 12.63 20.93 -1.91
C ALA A 736 11.37 20.44 -1.18
N ASN A 737 10.66 19.42 -1.68
CA ASN A 737 9.43 18.88 -1.09
C ASN A 737 9.73 17.73 -0.11
N VAL A 738 10.61 17.98 0.85
CA VAL A 738 10.90 17.00 1.91
C VAL A 738 9.81 16.99 2.96
N PHE A 739 9.65 15.86 3.65
CA PHE A 739 8.66 15.71 4.71
C PHE A 739 9.33 15.64 6.08
N CYS A 740 9.13 16.65 6.92
CA CYS A 740 9.64 16.67 8.28
C CYS A 740 8.85 15.70 9.18
N LEU A 741 9.55 14.71 9.74
CA LEU A 741 9.00 13.73 10.68
C LEU A 741 9.03 14.24 12.11
N SER A 742 10.11 14.92 12.47
CA SER A 742 10.36 15.56 13.76
C SER A 742 11.41 16.64 13.55
N PRO A 743 11.61 17.56 14.52
CA PRO A 743 12.64 18.59 14.41
C PRO A 743 13.99 17.98 14.03
N GLY A 744 14.56 18.38 12.89
CA GLY A 744 15.84 17.88 12.39
C GLY A 744 15.81 16.49 11.74
N THR A 745 14.63 15.91 11.48
CA THR A 745 14.51 14.62 10.77
C THR A 745 13.53 14.74 9.60
N VAL A 746 13.99 14.42 8.39
CA VAL A 746 13.17 14.53 7.17
C VAL A 746 13.17 13.25 6.34
N VAL A 747 12.15 13.07 5.51
CA VAL A 747 12.13 12.09 4.42
C VAL A 747 12.40 12.82 3.11
N ALA A 748 13.39 12.35 2.35
CA ALA A 748 13.77 12.89 1.04
C ALA A 748 13.96 11.77 0.01
N TYR A 749 13.83 12.07 -1.27
CA TYR A 749 14.10 11.07 -2.30
C TYR A 749 15.59 10.78 -2.43
N LYS A 750 15.93 9.48 -2.50
CA LYS A 750 17.31 8.97 -2.54
C LYS A 750 18.21 9.58 -3.63
N TRP A 751 17.64 10.00 -4.75
CA TRP A 751 18.37 10.56 -5.91
C TRP A 751 18.86 11.99 -5.68
N CYS A 752 18.30 12.71 -4.70
CA CYS A 752 18.65 14.10 -4.37
C CYS A 752 19.97 14.18 -3.60
N THR A 753 20.99 13.46 -4.08
CA THR A 753 22.25 13.19 -3.36
C THR A 753 22.96 14.44 -2.87
N ARG A 754 22.95 15.54 -3.62
CA ARG A 754 23.60 16.79 -3.19
C ARG A 754 22.76 17.50 -2.13
N THR A 755 21.45 17.50 -2.28
CA THR A 755 20.54 18.06 -1.28
C THR A 755 20.63 17.27 0.03
N ILE A 756 20.64 15.93 -0.05
CA ILE A 756 20.78 15.04 1.12
C ILE A 756 22.10 15.34 1.84
N ALA A 757 23.23 15.31 1.13
CA ALA A 757 24.53 15.62 1.72
C ALA A 757 24.54 17.01 2.37
N HIS A 758 23.94 18.02 1.72
CA HIS A 758 23.85 19.35 2.30
C HIS A 758 22.98 19.44 3.56
N LEU A 759 21.89 18.67 3.62
CA LEU A 759 21.04 18.57 4.80
C LEU A 759 21.81 17.89 5.96
N GLU A 760 22.49 16.78 5.68
CA GLU A 760 23.29 16.03 6.66
C GLU A 760 24.46 16.85 7.21
N ASP A 761 25.19 17.58 6.34
CA ASP A 761 26.24 18.53 6.72
C ASP A 761 25.73 19.63 7.66
N ASN A 762 24.41 19.87 7.67
CA ASN A 762 23.74 20.86 8.51
C ASN A 762 23.00 20.23 9.71
N GLY A 763 23.26 18.96 10.02
CA GLY A 763 22.74 18.27 11.20
C GLY A 763 21.31 17.76 11.06
N ILE A 764 20.78 17.67 9.83
CA ILE A 764 19.47 17.10 9.55
C ILE A 764 19.63 15.60 9.27
N ASP A 765 18.93 14.76 10.04
CA ASP A 765 18.78 13.31 9.79
C ASP A 765 17.86 13.10 8.59
N VAL A 766 18.36 12.41 7.55
CA VAL A 766 17.62 12.20 6.31
C VAL A 766 17.29 10.72 6.13
N LEU A 767 15.99 10.42 6.03
CA LEU A 767 15.48 9.13 5.61
C LEU A 767 15.29 9.11 4.09
N GLU A 768 16.07 8.26 3.42
CA GLU A 768 16.00 8.11 1.98
C GLU A 768 14.81 7.27 1.53
N LEU A 769 14.01 7.81 0.60
CA LEU A 769 12.91 7.12 -0.07
C LEU A 769 13.27 6.79 -1.52
N ASP A 770 13.09 5.52 -1.90
CA ASP A 770 13.05 5.13 -3.32
C ASP A 770 11.70 5.57 -3.92
N GLY A 771 11.75 6.32 -5.02
CA GLY A 771 10.60 7.03 -5.57
C GLY A 771 10.60 7.19 -7.09
N VAL A 772 11.25 6.31 -7.86
CA VAL A 772 11.28 6.40 -9.35
C VAL A 772 9.89 6.55 -9.98
N GLU A 773 8.90 5.83 -9.47
CA GLU A 773 7.52 5.97 -9.96
C GLU A 773 6.77 7.08 -9.22
N LEU A 774 7.00 7.27 -7.91
CA LEU A 774 6.35 8.33 -7.14
C LEU A 774 6.63 9.73 -7.72
N MET A 775 7.89 9.99 -8.11
CA MET A 775 8.33 11.29 -8.62
C MET A 775 7.67 11.66 -9.96
N LYS A 776 7.17 10.68 -10.73
CA LYS A 776 6.47 10.97 -12.01
C LYS A 776 5.21 11.81 -11.82
N GLY A 777 4.62 11.78 -10.62
CA GLY A 777 3.47 12.60 -10.29
C GLY A 777 3.82 14.01 -9.82
N ARG A 778 5.11 14.39 -9.83
CA ARG A 778 5.63 15.69 -9.38
C ARG A 778 5.20 16.06 -7.96
N GLY A 779 5.37 15.10 -7.05
CA GLY A 779 5.20 15.33 -5.62
C GLY A 779 6.26 14.60 -4.80
N GLY A 780 6.68 15.23 -3.71
CA GLY A 780 7.57 14.64 -2.71
C GLY A 780 6.83 13.87 -1.62
N ALA A 781 7.58 13.45 -0.59
CA ALA A 781 7.04 12.79 0.59
C ALA A 781 5.95 13.64 1.29
N ARG A 782 6.06 14.98 1.22
CA ARG A 782 5.08 15.89 1.84
C ARG A 782 3.74 15.88 1.12
N CYS A 783 3.73 15.81 -0.21
CA CYS A 783 2.51 15.77 -1.03
C CYS A 783 1.65 14.53 -0.74
N MET A 784 2.28 13.39 -0.42
CA MET A 784 1.59 12.11 -0.21
C MET A 784 0.99 11.93 1.19
N THR A 785 1.14 12.93 2.07
CA THR A 785 0.76 12.82 3.48
C THR A 785 -0.26 13.86 3.90
N PHE A 786 -1.21 13.45 4.73
CA PHE A 786 -2.08 14.34 5.48
C PHE A 786 -1.83 14.15 7.00
N PRO A 787 -0.97 14.98 7.61
CA PRO A 787 -0.68 14.93 9.04
C PRO A 787 -1.92 15.36 9.83
N MET A 788 -2.53 14.41 10.53
CA MET A 788 -3.61 14.71 11.47
C MET A 788 -3.08 15.12 12.83
N ARG A 789 -1.96 14.53 13.28
CA ARG A 789 -1.41 14.84 14.59
C ARG A 789 0.09 14.92 14.58
N ARG A 790 0.58 16.02 15.12
CA ARG A 790 1.98 16.23 15.45
C ARG A 790 2.07 16.62 16.93
N ALA A 791 3.00 16.00 17.65
CA ALA A 791 3.25 16.33 19.04
C ALA A 791 3.58 17.82 19.18
N LEU A 792 2.98 18.46 20.18
CA LEU A 792 3.50 19.72 20.68
C LEU A 792 4.92 19.45 21.18
N SER A 793 5.89 20.26 20.76
CA SER A 793 7.20 20.19 21.38
C SER A 793 7.06 20.48 22.87
N LEU A 794 7.36 19.51 23.73
CA LEU A 794 7.30 19.67 25.19
C LEU A 794 8.35 20.64 25.74
N GLU A 795 9.22 21.18 24.90
CA GLU A 795 10.15 22.24 25.28
C GLU A 795 9.47 23.59 25.10
N GLY A 796 8.78 24.05 26.15
CA GLY A 796 8.19 25.39 26.21
C GLY A 796 6.89 25.55 27.02
N VAL A 797 6.59 24.66 27.98
CA VAL A 797 5.72 25.00 29.13
C VAL A 797 6.59 25.54 30.25
#